data_AF-A0A384JF72-F1
#
_entry.id   AF-A0A384JF72-F1
#
_cell.length_a   1.000
_cell.length_b   1.000
_cell.length_c   1.000
_cell.angle_alpha   90.00
_cell.angle_beta   90.00
_cell.angle_gamma   90.00
#
_symmetry.space_group_name_H-M   'P 1'
#
loop_
_entity.id
_entity.type
_entity.pdbx_description
1 polymer ?
#
loop_
_entity_poly.entity_id
_entity_poly.type
_entity_poly.pdbx_seq_one_letter_code
_entity_poly.pdbx_strand_id
1 'polypeptide(L)'
;MSQSLYSSLPLVSNNIRLLRILPNENEEADINCTLFVYPLHDSGRGTHRYEALSYVWGDADNSCSICVNGHSLIVRANLHSALLRLRDPVLDRIIWIDAICINQEDLSERGHQVQLMAKIYSKASQVVVWLGEAADNSDLALEEIVIAANQSEISSRKTTRKAIIALLQRPWFRRIWVLQEAAAARHILIMCGLVEIDGYAFCAGLNASNAYLEAYPRLQRLIRSVTYLMKEATLRPKYATSSSDNFSLDIRPLSELMETYYTREATDDRDKVYALLSMCSDSPTSAGLLPDYTILWEQLFQQLVRFILCKEINVRFPQDRKEAIIRSKGCVLGWVNSVEVDAPWNDTVKLDISCTDALKYLERTKKRRTTWNLPTVEKNVQRGDIVYLIQGVLKPTIIRSCKDHFSVIMIAASPKWPKVIGSKMTFPREFLLVWDLGESEKNLGHVYSTTGEASKTHESQKTKIDLLTEESYPPISSSLSSEGKLWKTGKSSSMRSRQRSQSLSSTGGELSILDHIEWEGNSEMGSSSEAEENSDIDEYPEVGEYSNLDDYLETGSKTFDGVIGLHNFALFLKDSKNYKRAEELLLHVIRKRKQLQGVEHPETLTSVADLQSCYREQGLLEGTEELEAMKNLLETGESAAQVSKEDLIKIASLSCCRVMTLLLERRSGYVPITEEVVKTAAANENCGLEMIELLLEEREDILITEEVLKAAAGNLRNGYAIIEFLFERLGNQFLITEEILKAAAGNEGLYEYNIRHFLFERLENQFLITEEILKAAAGNVRNGYAIIEFLFEKLENQFLITEEILKAAAGNEGLYRDNIRQSLFERLGNQFLITEEILKAAAGNEGLYGYDIIQFLFERFENQFLITEDILKAAAGNKGLCGYSTTRFLFERFENQFLITEEILKAVAGNEGSCGCDVIQFIFERFGNQFLITEEILKAAVGNEGSYATYLMKILFEKLGDQIPITEEILKIAARNKGPRSYLIILVIFERLGDRFPIAEETLEEILALGAKDWDPDVVKRLSTWKIKGHG
;
A
#
# COMPACT_ATOMS: atom_id res chain seq x y z
N MET A 1 -26.37 -49.79 -12.45
CA MET A 1 -26.34 -50.29 -11.05
C MET A 1 -25.76 -49.25 -10.07
N SER A 2 -25.63 -47.97 -10.44
CA SER A 2 -25.01 -46.93 -9.61
C SER A 2 -25.90 -46.39 -8.46
N GLN A 3 -27.23 -46.51 -8.58
CA GLN A 3 -28.18 -45.96 -7.61
C GLN A 3 -28.14 -46.57 -6.19
N SER A 4 -27.44 -47.69 -5.95
CA SER A 4 -27.37 -48.27 -4.59
C SER A 4 -26.21 -47.76 -3.74
N LEU A 5 -25.14 -47.23 -4.36
CA LEU A 5 -23.95 -46.78 -3.63
C LEU A 5 -24.07 -45.32 -3.17
N TYR A 6 -24.63 -44.46 -4.02
CA TYR A 6 -24.73 -43.03 -3.78
C TYR A 6 -26.11 -42.64 -3.22
N SER A 7 -26.14 -42.24 -1.95
CA SER A 7 -27.29 -41.52 -1.40
C SER A 7 -27.42 -40.15 -2.07
N SER A 8 -28.65 -39.75 -2.42
CA SER A 8 -28.91 -38.42 -3.01
C SER A 8 -28.50 -37.30 -2.04
N LEU A 9 -27.72 -36.34 -2.53
CA LEU A 9 -27.36 -35.12 -1.81
C LEU A 9 -28.28 -33.97 -2.26
N PRO A 10 -28.92 -33.23 -1.35
CA PRO A 10 -29.69 -32.04 -1.73
C PRO A 10 -28.75 -30.95 -2.26
N LEU A 11 -28.95 -30.51 -3.51
CA LEU A 11 -28.16 -29.46 -4.20
C LEU A 11 -28.16 -28.07 -3.51
N VAL A 12 -29.02 -27.88 -2.50
CA VAL A 12 -29.15 -26.63 -1.72
C VAL A 12 -28.45 -26.75 -0.35
N SER A 13 -27.71 -27.83 -0.11
CA SER A 13 -27.08 -28.10 1.19
C SER A 13 -25.57 -28.29 1.05
N ASN A 14 -24.81 -27.70 1.99
CA ASN A 14 -23.35 -27.89 2.13
C ASN A 14 -23.01 -29.32 2.63
N ASN A 15 -23.63 -30.35 2.06
CA ASN A 15 -23.39 -31.75 2.39
C ASN A 15 -22.41 -32.36 1.39
N ILE A 16 -21.45 -33.12 1.91
CA ILE A 16 -20.46 -33.88 1.15
C ILE A 16 -20.58 -35.36 1.53
N ARG A 17 -19.92 -36.26 0.81
CA ARG A 17 -19.68 -37.63 1.29
C ARG A 17 -18.23 -37.76 1.76
N LEU A 18 -17.99 -38.55 2.81
CA LEU A 18 -16.66 -38.91 3.29
C LEU A 18 -16.49 -40.42 3.22
N LEU A 19 -15.29 -40.86 2.84
CA LEU A 19 -14.89 -42.26 2.83
C LEU A 19 -14.20 -42.58 4.16
N ARG A 20 -14.65 -43.62 4.84
CA ARG A 20 -13.95 -44.23 5.96
C ARG A 20 -13.26 -45.50 5.48
N ILE A 21 -11.94 -45.50 5.48
CA ILE A 21 -11.11 -46.69 5.23
C ILE A 21 -11.12 -47.51 6.52
N LEU A 22 -11.45 -48.79 6.44
CA LEU A 22 -11.45 -49.70 7.58
C LEU A 22 -10.05 -50.31 7.78
N PRO A 23 -9.58 -50.44 9.04
CA PRO A 23 -8.27 -51.00 9.34
C PRO A 23 -8.19 -52.49 9.06
N ASN A 24 -6.97 -52.98 8.79
CA ASN A 24 -6.67 -54.40 8.70
C ASN A 24 -5.18 -54.66 8.99
N GLU A 25 -4.87 -55.61 9.87
CA GLU A 25 -3.49 -56.00 10.21
C GLU A 25 -2.73 -56.60 9.01
N ASN A 26 -3.44 -57.20 8.04
CA ASN A 26 -2.83 -57.73 6.82
C ASN A 26 -2.85 -56.69 5.70
N GLU A 27 -1.67 -56.18 5.33
CA GLU A 27 -1.49 -55.26 4.20
C GLU A 27 -2.04 -55.83 2.88
N GLU A 28 -2.00 -57.15 2.66
CA GLU A 28 -2.50 -57.78 1.43
C GLU A 28 -4.03 -58.00 1.40
N ALA A 29 -4.74 -57.73 2.50
CA ALA A 29 -6.19 -57.94 2.57
C ALA A 29 -6.97 -56.90 1.74
N ASP A 30 -8.12 -57.30 1.18
CA ASP A 30 -9.00 -56.42 0.39
C ASP A 30 -9.33 -55.10 1.12
N ILE A 31 -9.29 -54.00 0.38
CA ILE A 31 -9.59 -52.67 0.90
C ILE A 31 -11.11 -52.55 1.11
N ASN A 32 -11.52 -52.45 2.38
CA ASN A 32 -12.90 -52.29 2.79
C ASN A 32 -13.13 -50.86 3.31
N CYS A 33 -14.22 -50.23 2.88
CA CYS A 33 -14.55 -48.86 3.24
C CYS A 33 -16.06 -48.66 3.46
N THR A 34 -16.43 -47.59 4.16
CA THR A 34 -17.81 -47.10 4.22
C THR A 34 -17.91 -45.66 3.74
N LEU A 35 -18.96 -45.36 2.97
CA LEU A 35 -19.24 -44.03 2.40
C LEU A 35 -20.47 -43.45 3.11
N PHE A 36 -20.32 -42.28 3.74
CA PHE A 36 -21.37 -41.65 4.54
C PHE A 36 -21.49 -40.15 4.26
N VAL A 37 -22.68 -39.58 4.50
CA VAL A 37 -22.95 -38.15 4.30
C VAL A 37 -22.44 -37.33 5.49
N TYR A 38 -21.84 -36.18 5.21
CA TYR A 38 -21.24 -35.29 6.20
C TYR A 38 -21.63 -33.82 5.95
N PRO A 39 -22.19 -33.11 6.95
CA PRO A 39 -22.56 -31.70 6.82
C PRO A 39 -21.36 -30.76 7.06
N LEU A 40 -21.03 -29.95 6.06
CA LEU A 40 -19.89 -29.03 6.06
C LEU A 40 -20.24 -27.68 6.71
N HIS A 41 -20.72 -27.71 7.95
CA HIS A 41 -21.17 -26.55 8.73
C HIS A 41 -20.14 -25.41 8.81
N ASP A 42 -20.61 -24.16 8.81
CA ASP A 42 -19.76 -22.95 8.82
C ASP A 42 -19.53 -22.34 10.22
N SER A 43 -20.28 -22.78 11.24
CA SER A 43 -20.34 -22.17 12.57
C SER A 43 -19.60 -22.93 13.70
N GLY A 44 -18.79 -23.94 13.36
CA GLY A 44 -18.14 -24.82 14.35
C GLY A 44 -16.77 -24.32 14.85
N ARG A 45 -16.60 -24.18 16.17
CA ARG A 45 -15.26 -24.10 16.79
C ARG A 45 -14.52 -25.44 16.66
N GLY A 46 -13.83 -25.66 15.55
CA GLY A 46 -12.90 -26.78 15.38
C GLY A 46 -12.56 -27.12 13.93
N THR A 47 -11.40 -27.74 13.70
CA THR A 47 -11.10 -28.43 12.43
C THR A 47 -12.03 -29.63 12.26
N HIS A 48 -12.52 -29.87 11.04
CA HIS A 48 -13.28 -31.08 10.77
C HIS A 48 -12.35 -32.30 10.83
N ARG A 49 -12.85 -33.45 11.31
CA ARG A 49 -12.05 -34.65 11.58
C ARG A 49 -11.90 -35.55 10.35
N TYR A 50 -11.52 -34.96 9.20
CA TYR A 50 -11.28 -35.71 7.97
C TYR A 50 -10.10 -35.12 7.20
N GLU A 51 -9.39 -35.98 6.47
CA GLU A 51 -8.30 -35.62 5.57
C GLU A 51 -8.81 -35.48 4.13
N ALA A 52 -8.05 -34.86 3.22
CA ALA A 52 -8.39 -34.82 1.79
C ALA A 52 -7.23 -35.34 0.94
N LEU A 53 -7.51 -36.17 -0.06
CA LEU A 53 -6.51 -36.75 -0.95
C LEU A 53 -6.30 -35.90 -2.22
N SER A 54 -5.10 -35.36 -2.39
CA SER A 54 -4.61 -34.74 -3.62
C SER A 54 -3.74 -35.75 -4.38
N TYR A 55 -4.18 -36.21 -5.55
CA TYR A 55 -3.49 -37.27 -6.29
C TYR A 55 -3.77 -37.18 -7.80
N VAL A 56 -3.11 -38.03 -8.59
CA VAL A 56 -3.40 -38.18 -10.03
C VAL A 56 -4.28 -39.41 -10.22
N TRP A 57 -5.42 -39.29 -10.91
CA TRP A 57 -6.31 -40.43 -11.15
C TRP A 57 -5.62 -41.61 -11.85
N GLY A 58 -4.62 -41.33 -12.69
CA GLY A 58 -3.85 -42.34 -13.41
C GLY A 58 -4.56 -42.89 -14.63
N ASP A 59 -3.99 -43.95 -15.21
CA ASP A 59 -4.52 -44.63 -16.38
C ASP A 59 -5.91 -45.24 -16.10
N ALA A 60 -6.81 -45.16 -17.09
CA ALA A 60 -8.13 -45.77 -17.01
C ALA A 60 -8.09 -47.29 -17.28
N ASP A 61 -7.13 -47.75 -18.09
CA ASP A 61 -7.05 -49.15 -18.52
C ASP A 61 -6.57 -50.09 -17.41
N ASN A 62 -5.91 -49.56 -16.37
CA ASN A 62 -5.48 -50.29 -15.18
C ASN A 62 -6.37 -49.94 -13.97
N SER A 63 -7.33 -50.82 -13.65
CA SER A 63 -8.27 -50.64 -12.54
C SER A 63 -8.33 -51.86 -11.61
N CYS A 64 -8.53 -51.59 -10.32
CA CYS A 64 -8.66 -52.57 -9.23
C CYS A 64 -10.06 -52.43 -8.58
N SER A 65 -10.52 -53.47 -7.88
CA SER A 65 -11.77 -53.41 -7.10
C SER A 65 -11.50 -53.14 -5.63
N ILE A 66 -12.29 -52.25 -5.02
CA ILE A 66 -12.39 -52.07 -3.56
C ILE A 66 -13.83 -52.33 -3.10
N CYS A 67 -14.03 -52.63 -1.82
CA CYS A 67 -15.35 -52.83 -1.24
C CYS A 67 -15.83 -51.56 -0.52
N VAL A 68 -16.92 -50.94 -0.97
CA VAL A 68 -17.51 -49.74 -0.36
C VAL A 68 -18.97 -50.01 -0.01
N ASN A 69 -19.34 -49.87 1.27
CA ASN A 69 -20.69 -50.19 1.78
C ASN A 69 -21.18 -51.61 1.42
N GLY A 70 -20.25 -52.58 1.27
CA GLY A 70 -20.56 -53.95 0.86
C GLY A 70 -20.73 -54.16 -0.66
N HIS A 71 -20.51 -53.12 -1.47
CA HIS A 71 -20.53 -53.17 -2.93
C HIS A 71 -19.11 -53.10 -3.50
N SER A 72 -18.83 -53.85 -4.57
CA SER A 72 -17.58 -53.72 -5.31
C SER A 72 -17.59 -52.44 -6.15
N LEU A 73 -16.63 -51.55 -5.91
CA LEU A 73 -16.38 -50.33 -6.66
C LEU A 73 -15.05 -50.46 -7.40
N ILE A 74 -15.05 -50.15 -8.70
CA ILE A 74 -13.84 -50.15 -9.53
C ILE A 74 -13.15 -48.79 -9.39
N VAL A 75 -11.86 -48.80 -9.03
CA VAL A 75 -11.00 -47.63 -8.89
C VAL A 75 -9.72 -47.82 -9.72
N ARG A 76 -9.13 -46.73 -10.20
CA ARG A 76 -7.88 -46.79 -10.97
C ARG A 76 -6.70 -47.21 -10.08
N ALA A 77 -5.70 -47.87 -10.67
CA ALA A 77 -4.58 -48.45 -9.93
C ALA A 77 -3.84 -47.46 -9.00
N ASN A 78 -3.64 -46.21 -9.41
CA ASN A 78 -2.96 -45.23 -8.55
C ASN A 78 -3.77 -44.85 -7.30
N LEU A 79 -5.11 -44.83 -7.38
CA LEU A 79 -5.97 -44.64 -6.22
C LEU A 79 -5.96 -45.88 -5.32
N HIS A 80 -5.94 -47.08 -5.89
CA HIS A 80 -5.81 -48.31 -5.12
C HIS A 80 -4.50 -48.34 -4.32
N SER A 81 -3.36 -48.01 -4.94
CA SER A 81 -2.08 -47.89 -4.23
C SER A 81 -2.12 -46.83 -3.13
N ALA A 82 -2.70 -45.65 -3.39
CA ALA A 82 -2.87 -44.62 -2.36
C ALA A 82 -3.70 -45.15 -1.17
N LEU A 83 -4.87 -45.73 -1.41
CA LEU A 83 -5.73 -46.30 -0.36
C LEU A 83 -5.01 -47.41 0.42
N LEU A 84 -4.18 -48.22 -0.24
CA LEU A 84 -3.40 -49.27 0.39
C LEU A 84 -2.37 -48.71 1.37
N ARG A 85 -1.63 -47.66 0.98
CA ARG A 85 -0.64 -46.99 1.85
C ARG A 85 -1.29 -46.15 2.96
N LEU A 86 -2.50 -45.64 2.73
CA LEU A 86 -3.21 -44.79 3.69
C LEU A 86 -3.99 -45.58 4.74
N ARG A 87 -4.25 -46.89 4.51
CA ARG A 87 -4.94 -47.77 5.46
C ARG A 87 -4.02 -48.05 6.66
N ASP A 88 -4.43 -47.57 7.83
CA ASP A 88 -3.78 -47.92 9.09
C ASP A 88 -4.14 -49.38 9.50
N PRO A 89 -3.24 -50.13 10.17
CA PRO A 89 -3.53 -51.49 10.61
C PRO A 89 -4.59 -51.60 11.73
N VAL A 90 -4.82 -50.52 12.50
CA VAL A 90 -5.60 -50.53 13.75
C VAL A 90 -6.74 -49.50 13.76
N LEU A 91 -6.55 -48.32 13.18
CA LEU A 91 -7.50 -47.19 13.24
C LEU A 91 -8.26 -46.96 11.94
N ASP A 92 -9.52 -46.51 12.03
CA ASP A 92 -10.28 -46.09 10.85
C ASP A 92 -9.87 -44.67 10.40
N ARG A 93 -9.55 -44.52 9.11
CA ARG A 93 -9.12 -43.24 8.53
C ARG A 93 -10.25 -42.62 7.72
N ILE A 94 -10.61 -41.37 8.03
CA ILE A 94 -11.71 -40.65 7.35
C ILE A 94 -11.11 -39.66 6.37
N ILE A 95 -11.38 -39.86 5.08
CA ILE A 95 -10.78 -39.12 3.98
C ILE A 95 -11.82 -38.72 2.92
N TRP A 96 -11.63 -37.54 2.32
CA TRP A 96 -12.37 -37.10 1.14
C TRP A 96 -11.54 -37.37 -0.12
N ILE A 97 -12.16 -38.01 -1.12
CA ILE A 97 -11.53 -38.40 -2.39
C ILE A 97 -12.51 -38.11 -3.51
N ASP A 98 -12.16 -37.20 -4.41
CA ASP A 98 -13.01 -36.71 -5.50
C ASP A 98 -13.71 -37.82 -6.33
N ALA A 99 -12.96 -38.85 -6.73
CA ALA A 99 -13.43 -39.95 -7.56
C ALA A 99 -14.41 -40.92 -6.87
N ILE A 100 -14.51 -40.89 -5.53
CA ILE A 100 -15.38 -41.78 -4.73
C ILE A 100 -16.47 -40.99 -3.98
N CYS A 101 -16.16 -39.78 -3.50
CA CYS A 101 -17.09 -38.99 -2.70
C CYS A 101 -18.12 -38.24 -3.57
N ILE A 102 -17.76 -37.89 -4.80
CA ILE A 102 -18.64 -37.26 -5.79
C ILE A 102 -19.19 -38.34 -6.72
N ASN A 103 -20.49 -38.32 -7.00
CA ASN A 103 -21.10 -39.14 -8.04
C ASN A 103 -20.74 -38.57 -9.42
N GLN A 104 -19.64 -39.05 -10.01
CA GLN A 104 -19.07 -38.54 -11.27
C GLN A 104 -20.03 -38.63 -12.48
N GLU A 105 -21.04 -39.50 -12.42
CA GLU A 105 -22.07 -39.68 -13.46
C GLU A 105 -23.21 -38.65 -13.39
N ASP A 106 -23.41 -37.99 -12.25
CA ASP A 106 -24.37 -36.90 -12.10
C ASP A 106 -23.66 -35.57 -12.29
N LEU A 107 -23.80 -34.99 -13.49
CA LEU A 107 -23.14 -33.73 -13.84
C LEU A 107 -23.60 -32.54 -12.98
N SER A 108 -24.82 -32.59 -12.41
CA SER A 108 -25.33 -31.53 -11.54
C SER A 108 -24.75 -31.66 -10.13
N GLU A 109 -24.68 -32.87 -9.59
CA GLU A 109 -23.97 -33.14 -8.34
C GLU A 109 -22.47 -32.81 -8.48
N ARG A 110 -21.84 -33.24 -9.58
CA ARG A 110 -20.43 -32.98 -9.87
C ARG A 110 -20.13 -31.48 -9.93
N GLY A 111 -20.91 -30.69 -10.67
CA GLY A 111 -20.74 -29.23 -10.72
C GLY A 111 -20.83 -28.60 -9.32
N HIS A 112 -21.84 -28.97 -8.54
CA HIS A 112 -22.03 -28.46 -7.18
C HIS A 112 -20.91 -28.87 -6.21
N GLN A 113 -20.47 -30.14 -6.22
CA GLN A 113 -19.37 -30.61 -5.35
C GLN A 113 -18.02 -30.00 -5.78
N VAL A 114 -17.79 -29.77 -7.08
CA VAL A 114 -16.61 -29.05 -7.59
C VAL A 114 -16.58 -27.60 -7.09
N GLN A 115 -17.72 -26.91 -7.08
CA GLN A 115 -17.83 -25.57 -6.48
C GLN A 115 -17.45 -25.57 -4.98
N LEU A 116 -17.70 -26.67 -4.26
CA LEU A 116 -17.34 -26.83 -2.85
C LEU A 116 -15.88 -27.25 -2.61
N MET A 117 -15.11 -27.68 -3.61
CA MET A 117 -13.78 -28.31 -3.39
C MET A 117 -12.83 -27.47 -2.53
N ALA A 118 -12.69 -26.16 -2.77
CA ALA A 118 -11.77 -25.35 -1.94
C ALA A 118 -12.25 -25.23 -0.48
N LYS A 119 -13.57 -25.24 -0.24
CA LYS A 119 -14.17 -25.27 1.09
C LYS A 119 -13.98 -26.63 1.78
N ILE A 120 -13.84 -27.72 1.01
CA ILE A 120 -13.52 -29.06 1.51
C ILE A 120 -12.04 -29.13 1.90
N TYR A 121 -11.12 -28.85 0.98
CA TYR A 121 -9.67 -28.92 1.24
C TYR A 121 -9.19 -27.96 2.35
N SER A 122 -9.82 -26.80 2.52
CA SER A 122 -9.51 -25.85 3.61
C SER A 122 -10.09 -26.24 4.97
N LYS A 123 -11.12 -27.10 5.00
CA LYS A 123 -11.74 -27.62 6.22
C LYS A 123 -11.18 -28.96 6.69
N ALA A 124 -10.49 -29.69 5.81
CA ALA A 124 -9.75 -30.89 6.14
C ALA A 124 -8.68 -30.63 7.22
N SER A 125 -8.41 -31.61 8.08
CA SER A 125 -7.34 -31.55 9.08
C SER A 125 -5.95 -31.56 8.44
N GLN A 126 -5.81 -32.27 7.32
CA GLN A 126 -4.60 -32.38 6.53
C GLN A 126 -4.97 -32.72 5.08
N VAL A 127 -4.15 -32.26 4.13
CA VAL A 127 -4.24 -32.64 2.72
C VAL A 127 -3.05 -33.54 2.40
N VAL A 128 -3.33 -34.76 1.96
CA VAL A 128 -2.32 -35.75 1.61
C VAL A 128 -2.07 -35.69 0.11
N VAL A 129 -0.86 -35.32 -0.27
CA VAL A 129 -0.38 -35.26 -1.65
C VAL A 129 0.28 -36.60 -2.00
N TRP A 130 -0.42 -37.43 -2.76
CA TRP A 130 0.09 -38.72 -3.23
C TRP A 130 0.76 -38.59 -4.60
N LEU A 131 2.09 -38.71 -4.62
CA LEU A 131 2.90 -38.64 -5.84
C LEU A 131 3.02 -39.99 -6.58
N GLY A 132 2.46 -41.08 -6.05
CA GLY A 132 2.59 -42.44 -6.58
C GLY A 132 3.61 -43.30 -5.81
N GLU A 133 3.74 -44.56 -6.22
CA GLU A 133 4.68 -45.52 -5.63
C GLU A 133 6.16 -45.11 -5.77
N ALA A 134 7.03 -45.78 -5.02
CA ALA A 134 8.47 -45.56 -5.06
C ALA A 134 9.06 -45.96 -6.43
N ALA A 135 9.69 -45.02 -7.12
CA ALA A 135 10.26 -45.20 -8.46
C ALA A 135 11.29 -44.10 -8.77
N ASP A 136 12.23 -44.39 -9.68
CA ASP A 136 13.29 -43.46 -10.14
C ASP A 136 14.21 -42.90 -9.02
N ASN A 137 14.31 -43.63 -7.91
CA ASN A 137 14.96 -43.20 -6.66
C ASN A 137 14.25 -41.99 -5.99
N SER A 138 12.91 -41.94 -6.07
CA SER A 138 12.06 -40.97 -5.37
C SER A 138 12.41 -40.80 -3.89
N ASP A 139 12.78 -41.89 -3.24
CA ASP A 139 12.96 -41.95 -1.80
C ASP A 139 14.22 -41.17 -1.41
N LEU A 140 15.34 -41.43 -2.13
CA LEU A 140 16.56 -40.63 -2.09
C LEU A 140 16.32 -39.16 -2.49
N ALA A 141 15.42 -38.90 -3.44
CA ALA A 141 15.08 -37.54 -3.82
C ALA A 141 14.38 -36.76 -2.70
N LEU A 142 13.48 -37.41 -1.95
CA LEU A 142 12.82 -36.82 -0.80
C LEU A 142 13.78 -36.65 0.39
N GLU A 143 14.60 -37.66 0.68
CA GLU A 143 15.65 -37.58 1.72
C GLU A 143 16.58 -36.38 1.49
N GLU A 144 17.08 -36.18 0.26
CA GLU A 144 17.99 -35.06 -0.03
C GLU A 144 17.28 -33.70 -0.06
N ILE A 145 15.97 -33.64 -0.33
CA ILE A 145 15.15 -32.44 -0.10
C ILE A 145 15.05 -32.15 1.41
N VAL A 146 14.83 -33.15 2.27
CA VAL A 146 14.83 -32.96 3.75
C VAL A 146 16.20 -32.49 4.25
N ILE A 147 17.29 -33.06 3.74
CA ILE A 147 18.66 -32.63 4.11
C ILE A 147 18.87 -31.17 3.70
N ALA A 148 18.53 -30.80 2.46
CA ALA A 148 18.63 -29.42 1.96
C ALA A 148 17.73 -28.42 2.70
N ALA A 149 16.63 -28.87 3.32
CA ALA A 149 15.77 -28.03 4.15
C ALA A 149 16.42 -27.70 5.52
N ASN A 150 17.29 -28.58 6.02
CA ASN A 150 17.92 -28.47 7.33
C ASN A 150 19.38 -27.97 7.28
N GLN A 151 20.04 -28.02 6.12
CA GLN A 151 21.46 -27.67 5.95
C GLN A 151 21.67 -26.79 4.71
N SER A 152 22.41 -25.68 4.88
CA SER A 152 22.66 -24.68 3.83
C SER A 152 23.56 -25.14 2.68
N GLU A 153 24.20 -26.30 2.80
CA GLU A 153 25.07 -26.89 1.76
C GLU A 153 24.58 -28.30 1.38
N ILE A 154 24.49 -28.56 0.07
CA ILE A 154 23.96 -29.82 -0.48
C ILE A 154 25.10 -30.66 -1.04
N SER A 155 25.06 -31.98 -0.79
CA SER A 155 26.01 -32.91 -1.40
C SER A 155 25.88 -32.88 -2.94
N SER A 156 26.97 -32.54 -3.64
CA SER A 156 26.96 -32.23 -5.08
C SER A 156 26.83 -33.46 -6.01
N ARG A 157 26.15 -34.51 -5.57
CA ARG A 157 26.05 -35.80 -6.26
C ARG A 157 25.12 -35.72 -7.48
N LYS A 158 25.71 -35.94 -8.66
CA LYS A 158 25.02 -35.95 -9.98
C LYS A 158 23.85 -36.95 -10.07
N THR A 159 23.86 -38.00 -9.25
CA THR A 159 22.78 -38.99 -9.13
C THR A 159 21.55 -38.40 -8.44
N THR A 160 21.74 -37.76 -7.28
CA THR A 160 20.69 -37.08 -6.50
C THR A 160 19.93 -36.05 -7.34
N ARG A 161 20.66 -35.20 -8.08
CA ARG A 161 20.04 -34.20 -8.97
C ARG A 161 19.08 -34.82 -10.01
N LYS A 162 19.39 -36.02 -10.53
CA LYS A 162 18.49 -36.71 -11.47
C LYS A 162 17.23 -37.23 -10.79
N ALA A 163 17.35 -37.78 -9.58
CA ALA A 163 16.22 -38.30 -8.82
C ALA A 163 15.23 -37.17 -8.47
N ILE A 164 15.72 -36.02 -8.00
CA ILE A 164 14.89 -34.82 -7.74
C ILE A 164 14.17 -34.36 -9.02
N ILE A 165 14.86 -34.30 -10.16
CA ILE A 165 14.22 -33.91 -11.43
C ILE A 165 13.14 -34.93 -11.84
N ALA A 166 13.38 -36.23 -11.70
CA ALA A 166 12.40 -37.27 -12.02
C ALA A 166 11.15 -37.18 -11.11
N LEU A 167 11.35 -36.97 -9.81
CA LEU A 167 10.26 -36.75 -8.84
C LEU A 167 9.40 -35.53 -9.23
N LEU A 168 10.03 -34.41 -9.54
CA LEU A 168 9.34 -33.16 -9.92
C LEU A 168 8.69 -33.22 -11.31
N GLN A 169 9.12 -34.16 -12.18
CA GLN A 169 8.51 -34.39 -13.48
C GLN A 169 7.22 -35.25 -13.42
N ARG A 170 6.90 -35.85 -12.26
CA ARG A 170 5.70 -36.68 -12.07
C ARG A 170 4.41 -35.88 -12.38
N PRO A 171 3.34 -36.53 -12.89
CA PRO A 171 2.19 -35.81 -13.46
C PRO A 171 1.43 -34.91 -12.48
N TRP A 172 1.52 -35.17 -11.17
CA TRP A 172 0.84 -34.38 -10.13
C TRP A 172 1.14 -32.89 -10.26
N PHE A 173 2.42 -32.51 -10.40
CA PHE A 173 2.84 -31.11 -10.50
C PHE A 173 2.25 -30.37 -11.71
N ARG A 174 1.80 -31.09 -12.74
CA ARG A 174 1.28 -30.54 -13.99
C ARG A 174 -0.23 -30.34 -13.99
N ARG A 175 -0.98 -31.01 -13.12
CA ARG A 175 -2.44 -30.89 -13.06
C ARG A 175 -2.87 -29.50 -12.62
N ILE A 176 -4.00 -29.01 -13.16
CA ILE A 176 -4.55 -27.72 -12.72
C ILE A 176 -5.23 -27.79 -11.35
N TRP A 177 -6.00 -28.86 -11.08
CA TRP A 177 -6.71 -29.07 -9.81
C TRP A 177 -5.81 -28.96 -8.57
N VAL A 178 -4.59 -29.47 -8.68
CA VAL A 178 -3.55 -29.42 -7.64
C VAL A 178 -3.28 -28.00 -7.10
N LEU A 179 -3.48 -26.96 -7.90
CA LEU A 179 -3.35 -25.57 -7.45
C LEU A 179 -4.35 -25.23 -6.35
N GLN A 180 -5.62 -25.53 -6.57
CA GLN A 180 -6.70 -25.27 -5.64
C GLN A 180 -6.56 -26.13 -4.38
N GLU A 181 -6.16 -27.39 -4.56
CA GLU A 181 -5.93 -28.36 -3.48
C GLU A 181 -4.81 -27.87 -2.55
N ALA A 182 -3.66 -27.46 -3.11
CA ALA A 182 -2.53 -26.91 -2.36
C ALA A 182 -2.79 -25.50 -1.79
N ALA A 183 -3.54 -24.65 -2.50
CA ALA A 183 -3.90 -23.30 -2.05
C ALA A 183 -4.98 -23.27 -0.97
N ALA A 184 -5.81 -24.32 -0.87
CA ALA A 184 -6.80 -24.47 0.20
C ALA A 184 -6.22 -25.14 1.45
N ALA A 185 -5.28 -26.08 1.29
CA ALA A 185 -4.75 -26.89 2.38
C ALA A 185 -4.18 -26.08 3.55
N ARG A 186 -4.47 -26.49 4.79
CA ARG A 186 -3.87 -25.88 6.00
C ARG A 186 -2.64 -26.62 6.53
N HIS A 187 -2.58 -27.92 6.27
CA HIS A 187 -1.42 -28.78 6.52
C HIS A 187 -1.29 -29.70 5.30
N ILE A 188 -0.08 -29.85 4.77
CA ILE A 188 0.19 -30.66 3.58
C ILE A 188 1.20 -31.74 3.94
N LEU A 189 0.86 -33.00 3.67
CA LEU A 189 1.76 -34.15 3.77
C LEU A 189 2.02 -34.66 2.36
N ILE A 190 3.26 -34.65 1.88
CA ILE A 190 3.61 -35.25 0.60
C ILE A 190 4.09 -36.68 0.84
N MET A 191 3.48 -37.62 0.14
CA MET A 191 3.78 -39.05 0.20
C MET A 191 4.24 -39.57 -1.15
N CYS A 192 5.28 -40.40 -1.14
CA CYS A 192 5.75 -41.16 -2.30
C CYS A 192 6.18 -42.56 -1.85
N GLY A 193 5.46 -43.60 -2.27
CA GLY A 193 5.66 -44.96 -1.75
C GLY A 193 5.43 -45.00 -0.23
N LEU A 194 6.50 -45.26 0.53
CA LEU A 194 6.51 -45.27 2.00
C LEU A 194 7.15 -44.02 2.62
N VAL A 195 7.70 -43.10 1.82
CA VAL A 195 8.37 -41.90 2.32
C VAL A 195 7.38 -40.74 2.40
N GLU A 196 7.38 -40.07 3.55
CA GLU A 196 6.55 -38.89 3.81
C GLU A 196 7.43 -37.66 4.09
N ILE A 197 6.98 -36.48 3.66
CA ILE A 197 7.62 -35.19 3.97
C ILE A 197 6.55 -34.13 4.21
N ASP A 198 6.79 -33.25 5.19
CA ASP A 198 5.96 -32.07 5.41
C ASP A 198 6.07 -31.08 4.22
N GLY A 199 4.95 -30.46 3.85
CA GLY A 199 4.88 -29.56 2.70
C GLY A 199 5.75 -28.30 2.83
N TYR A 200 5.97 -27.76 4.03
CA TYR A 200 6.90 -26.65 4.25
C TYR A 200 8.35 -27.12 4.14
N ALA A 201 8.70 -28.27 4.72
CA ALA A 201 10.03 -28.87 4.58
C ALA A 201 10.37 -29.17 3.11
N PHE A 202 9.42 -29.69 2.34
CA PHE A 202 9.57 -29.90 0.89
C PHE A 202 9.85 -28.59 0.14
N CYS A 203 9.09 -27.52 0.44
CA CYS A 203 9.34 -26.21 -0.14
C CYS A 203 10.73 -25.67 0.25
N ALA A 204 11.08 -25.69 1.54
CA ALA A 204 12.37 -25.19 2.04
C ALA A 204 13.57 -25.92 1.41
N GLY A 205 13.50 -27.26 1.29
CA GLY A 205 14.55 -28.07 0.68
C GLY A 205 14.70 -27.84 -0.82
N LEU A 206 13.59 -27.69 -1.55
CA LEU A 206 13.62 -27.22 -2.94
C LEU A 206 14.21 -25.81 -3.03
N ASN A 207 13.95 -24.95 -2.04
CA ASN A 207 14.44 -23.57 -2.04
C ASN A 207 15.97 -23.50 -2.02
N ALA A 208 16.60 -24.23 -1.11
CA ALA A 208 18.06 -24.40 -1.07
C ALA A 208 18.59 -25.08 -2.35
N SER A 209 17.82 -26.01 -2.93
CA SER A 209 18.18 -26.79 -4.13
C SER A 209 17.96 -26.09 -5.47
N ASN A 210 17.58 -24.80 -5.51
CA ASN A 210 17.12 -24.13 -6.74
C ASN A 210 18.09 -24.21 -7.94
N ALA A 211 19.40 -24.21 -7.69
CA ALA A 211 20.44 -24.36 -8.73
C ALA A 211 20.29 -25.65 -9.57
N TYR A 212 19.54 -26.65 -9.07
CA TYR A 212 19.24 -27.86 -9.81
C TYR A 212 18.20 -27.66 -10.93
N LEU A 213 17.33 -26.66 -10.82
CA LEU A 213 16.24 -26.40 -11.76
C LEU A 213 16.56 -25.33 -12.81
N GLU A 214 17.64 -24.57 -12.68
CA GLU A 214 18.09 -23.56 -13.66
C GLU A 214 18.26 -24.11 -15.10
N ALA A 215 18.68 -25.37 -15.21
CA ALA A 215 18.81 -26.07 -16.50
C ALA A 215 17.45 -26.47 -17.13
N TYR A 216 16.34 -26.31 -16.41
CA TYR A 216 14.99 -26.70 -16.81
C TYR A 216 13.96 -25.59 -16.53
N PRO A 217 14.02 -24.42 -17.21
CA PRO A 217 13.21 -23.24 -16.85
C PRO A 217 11.68 -23.48 -16.81
N ARG A 218 11.16 -24.37 -17.69
CA ARG A 218 9.74 -24.77 -17.68
C ARG A 218 9.36 -25.51 -16.40
N LEU A 219 10.19 -26.47 -15.99
CA LEU A 219 9.98 -27.25 -14.76
C LEU A 219 10.15 -26.34 -13.53
N GLN A 220 11.17 -25.50 -13.52
CA GLN A 220 11.40 -24.52 -12.44
C GLN A 220 10.15 -23.65 -12.20
N ARG A 221 9.56 -23.07 -13.26
CA ARG A 221 8.34 -22.27 -13.16
C ARG A 221 7.14 -23.10 -12.66
N LEU A 222 6.95 -24.30 -13.19
CA LEU A 222 5.86 -25.19 -12.78
C LEU A 222 5.92 -25.45 -11.26
N ILE A 223 7.09 -25.85 -10.77
CA ILE A 223 7.32 -26.16 -9.35
C ILE A 223 7.20 -24.90 -8.48
N ARG A 224 7.90 -23.80 -8.83
CA ARG A 224 7.84 -22.48 -8.17
C ARG A 224 6.40 -22.03 -7.91
N SER A 225 5.53 -22.23 -8.90
CA SER A 225 4.12 -21.84 -8.83
C SER A 225 3.26 -22.69 -7.88
N VAL A 226 3.56 -23.99 -7.69
CA VAL A 226 2.91 -24.82 -6.65
C VAL A 226 3.50 -24.51 -5.28
N THR A 227 4.83 -24.46 -5.16
CA THR A 227 5.50 -24.20 -3.87
C THR A 227 5.12 -22.86 -3.27
N TYR A 228 4.88 -21.83 -4.11
CA TYR A 228 4.33 -20.55 -3.66
C TYR A 228 2.98 -20.72 -2.95
N LEU A 229 2.06 -21.52 -3.51
CA LEU A 229 0.76 -21.82 -2.91
C LEU A 229 0.86 -22.75 -1.69
N MET A 230 1.92 -23.54 -1.57
CA MET A 230 2.13 -24.45 -0.42
C MET A 230 2.80 -23.78 0.78
N LYS A 231 3.74 -22.86 0.55
CA LYS A 231 4.67 -22.34 1.57
C LYS A 231 3.98 -21.77 2.81
N GLU A 232 2.85 -21.10 2.63
CA GLU A 232 2.12 -20.39 3.69
C GLU A 232 0.90 -21.16 4.21
N ALA A 233 0.75 -22.45 3.86
CA ALA A 233 -0.38 -23.28 4.27
C ALA A 233 -0.63 -23.28 5.80
N THR A 234 0.45 -23.35 6.59
CA THR A 234 0.40 -23.37 8.06
C THR A 234 -0.02 -22.05 8.70
N LEU A 235 0.10 -20.92 7.98
CA LEU A 235 -0.31 -19.58 8.44
C LEU A 235 -1.79 -19.30 8.17
N ARG A 236 -2.49 -20.16 7.41
CA ARG A 236 -3.90 -19.96 7.06
C ARG A 236 -4.80 -20.03 8.31
N PRO A 237 -5.71 -19.06 8.51
CA PRO A 237 -6.52 -18.98 9.72
C PRO A 237 -7.38 -20.23 9.92
N LYS A 238 -7.57 -20.64 11.17
CA LYS A 238 -8.38 -21.85 11.49
C LYS A 238 -9.87 -21.68 11.17
N TYR A 239 -10.32 -20.44 11.02
CA TYR A 239 -11.70 -20.06 10.76
C TYR A 239 -11.71 -19.04 9.61
N ALA A 240 -12.36 -19.38 8.51
CA ALA A 240 -12.65 -18.42 7.45
C ALA A 240 -13.99 -17.75 7.77
N THR A 241 -13.99 -16.44 8.03
CA THR A 241 -15.22 -15.64 8.15
C THR A 241 -15.84 -15.44 6.77
N SER A 242 -16.59 -16.45 6.31
CA SER A 242 -17.40 -16.35 5.10
C SER A 242 -18.62 -15.46 5.37
N SER A 243 -18.50 -14.16 5.10
CA SER A 243 -19.60 -13.20 5.14
C SER A 243 -20.49 -13.23 3.89
N SER A 244 -20.15 -14.04 2.88
CA SER A 244 -20.92 -14.21 1.65
C SER A 244 -21.28 -15.68 1.38
N ASP A 245 -22.31 -15.90 0.56
CA ASP A 245 -22.78 -17.21 0.10
C ASP A 245 -21.76 -17.98 -0.75
N ASN A 246 -20.65 -17.36 -1.18
CA ASN A 246 -19.61 -18.00 -1.99
C ASN A 246 -18.25 -18.01 -1.27
N PHE A 247 -17.65 -19.20 -1.15
CA PHE A 247 -16.32 -19.40 -0.58
C PHE A 247 -15.22 -19.10 -1.61
N SER A 248 -14.25 -18.25 -1.26
CA SER A 248 -13.04 -18.00 -2.04
C SER A 248 -11.79 -18.05 -1.14
N LEU A 249 -10.65 -18.38 -1.74
CA LEU A 249 -9.32 -18.34 -1.14
C LEU A 249 -8.60 -16.98 -1.31
N ASP A 250 -9.20 -16.02 -2.04
CA ASP A 250 -8.70 -14.64 -2.21
C ASP A 250 -7.24 -14.52 -2.68
N ILE A 251 -6.79 -15.39 -3.60
CA ILE A 251 -5.37 -15.48 -4.00
C ILE A 251 -4.99 -14.34 -4.95
N ARG A 252 -5.64 -14.26 -6.13
CA ARG A 252 -5.41 -13.24 -7.18
C ARG A 252 -6.64 -13.11 -8.10
N PRO A 253 -6.80 -12.02 -8.87
CA PRO A 253 -7.89 -11.91 -9.86
C PRO A 253 -7.86 -13.06 -10.87
N LEU A 254 -9.03 -13.52 -11.34
CA LEU A 254 -9.13 -14.68 -12.25
C LEU A 254 -8.30 -14.49 -13.52
N SER A 255 -8.20 -13.26 -14.03
CA SER A 255 -7.36 -12.94 -15.20
C SER A 255 -5.88 -13.25 -15.00
N GLU A 256 -5.35 -13.05 -13.78
CA GLU A 256 -3.95 -13.34 -13.46
C GLU A 256 -3.71 -14.83 -13.22
N LEU A 257 -4.67 -15.51 -12.57
CA LEU A 257 -4.63 -16.95 -12.39
C LEU A 257 -4.61 -17.67 -13.74
N MET A 258 -5.46 -17.26 -14.68
CA MET A 258 -5.49 -17.79 -16.05
C MET A 258 -4.13 -17.66 -16.75
N GLU A 259 -3.53 -16.48 -16.77
CA GLU A 259 -2.24 -16.22 -17.45
C GLU A 259 -1.03 -16.89 -16.76
N THR A 260 -1.19 -17.31 -15.50
CA THR A 260 -0.16 -18.05 -14.73
C THR A 260 -0.28 -19.57 -14.90
N TYR A 261 -1.50 -20.09 -15.08
CA TYR A 261 -1.79 -21.51 -14.86
C TYR A 261 -2.46 -22.27 -16.02
N TYR A 262 -2.92 -21.61 -17.09
CA TYR A 262 -3.81 -22.23 -18.07
C TYR A 262 -3.25 -23.46 -18.82
N THR A 263 -1.96 -23.54 -19.14
CA THR A 263 -1.41 -24.73 -19.86
C THR A 263 -1.41 -26.00 -19.02
N ARG A 264 -1.62 -25.92 -17.71
CA ARG A 264 -1.70 -27.09 -16.85
C ARG A 264 -2.64 -28.15 -17.39
N GLU A 265 -2.24 -29.39 -17.17
CA GLU A 265 -2.89 -30.58 -17.71
C GLU A 265 -4.26 -30.77 -17.05
N ALA A 266 -5.28 -30.95 -17.88
CA ALA A 266 -6.66 -31.23 -17.49
C ALA A 266 -7.28 -32.17 -18.53
N THR A 267 -8.13 -33.10 -18.09
CA THR A 267 -8.83 -34.04 -19.00
C THR A 267 -10.02 -33.38 -19.67
N ASP A 268 -10.70 -32.48 -18.95
CA ASP A 268 -11.76 -31.62 -19.46
C ASP A 268 -11.19 -30.20 -19.58
N ASP A 269 -11.34 -29.55 -20.74
CA ASP A 269 -10.85 -28.18 -20.92
C ASP A 269 -11.56 -27.16 -20.02
N ARG A 270 -12.79 -27.43 -19.57
CA ARG A 270 -13.54 -26.56 -18.66
C ARG A 270 -12.91 -26.51 -17.27
N ASP A 271 -12.26 -27.58 -16.84
CA ASP A 271 -11.51 -27.64 -15.59
C ASP A 271 -10.36 -26.62 -15.56
N LYS A 272 -9.83 -26.21 -16.73
CA LYS A 272 -8.81 -25.15 -16.83
C LYS A 272 -9.29 -23.78 -16.33
N VAL A 273 -10.61 -23.59 -16.23
CA VAL A 273 -11.24 -22.41 -15.64
C VAL A 273 -11.81 -22.74 -14.26
N TYR A 274 -12.54 -23.86 -14.12
CA TYR A 274 -13.24 -24.21 -12.88
C TYR A 274 -12.30 -24.40 -11.68
N ALA A 275 -11.10 -24.95 -11.87
CA ALA A 275 -10.10 -25.07 -10.80
C ALA A 275 -9.59 -23.72 -10.27
N LEU A 276 -9.76 -22.63 -11.03
CA LEU A 276 -9.29 -21.30 -10.65
C LEU A 276 -10.40 -20.40 -10.05
N LEU A 277 -11.68 -20.75 -10.23
CA LEU A 277 -12.82 -19.94 -9.77
C LEU A 277 -12.90 -19.77 -8.25
N SER A 278 -12.45 -20.75 -7.46
CA SER A 278 -12.43 -20.64 -6.00
C SER A 278 -11.13 -20.05 -5.44
N MET A 279 -10.14 -19.81 -6.31
CA MET A 279 -8.89 -19.15 -5.96
C MET A 279 -8.96 -17.64 -6.17
N CYS A 280 -10.01 -17.12 -6.84
CA CYS A 280 -9.98 -15.76 -7.34
C CYS A 280 -10.45 -14.68 -6.33
N SER A 281 -9.79 -13.53 -6.34
CA SER A 281 -10.14 -12.37 -5.50
C SER A 281 -11.22 -11.45 -6.08
N ASP A 282 -11.56 -11.62 -7.36
CA ASP A 282 -12.75 -11.06 -7.98
C ASP A 282 -13.95 -12.03 -7.84
N SER A 283 -15.16 -11.56 -8.16
CA SER A 283 -16.43 -12.26 -7.88
C SER A 283 -17.12 -12.82 -9.13
N PRO A 284 -16.56 -13.85 -9.80
CA PRO A 284 -17.02 -14.38 -11.09
C PRO A 284 -18.44 -14.97 -11.03
N THR A 285 -18.89 -15.44 -9.87
CA THR A 285 -20.27 -15.90 -9.65
C THR A 285 -21.31 -14.84 -10.02
N SER A 286 -21.02 -13.55 -9.78
CA SER A 286 -21.91 -12.43 -10.14
C SER A 286 -22.09 -12.27 -11.67
N ALA A 287 -21.15 -12.79 -12.45
CA ALA A 287 -21.18 -12.82 -13.92
C ALA A 287 -21.70 -14.16 -14.48
N GLY A 288 -22.12 -15.10 -13.61
CA GLY A 288 -22.63 -16.41 -14.01
C GLY A 288 -21.55 -17.45 -14.35
N LEU A 289 -20.29 -17.20 -13.97
CA LEU A 289 -19.22 -18.19 -14.08
C LEU A 289 -19.25 -19.14 -12.87
N LEU A 290 -19.80 -20.33 -13.07
CA LEU A 290 -19.87 -21.41 -12.10
C LEU A 290 -19.51 -22.75 -12.76
N PRO A 291 -19.07 -23.77 -11.99
CA PRO A 291 -18.81 -25.12 -12.51
C PRO A 291 -20.09 -25.79 -13.02
N ASP A 292 -20.29 -25.75 -14.34
CA ASP A 292 -21.39 -26.41 -15.03
C ASP A 292 -20.83 -27.34 -16.13
N TYR A 293 -20.99 -28.65 -15.94
CA TYR A 293 -20.53 -29.66 -16.90
C TYR A 293 -21.54 -29.94 -18.03
N THR A 294 -22.68 -29.24 -18.06
CA THR A 294 -23.70 -29.32 -19.12
C THR A 294 -23.46 -28.34 -20.27
N ILE A 295 -22.73 -27.24 -20.04
CA ILE A 295 -22.40 -26.24 -21.07
C ILE A 295 -21.17 -26.64 -21.91
N LEU A 296 -21.13 -26.14 -23.15
CA LEU A 296 -19.99 -26.33 -24.06
C LEU A 296 -18.82 -25.38 -23.71
N TRP A 297 -17.59 -25.78 -24.07
CA TRP A 297 -16.38 -24.98 -23.83
C TRP A 297 -16.48 -23.57 -24.43
N GLU A 298 -17.07 -23.42 -25.63
CA GLU A 298 -17.21 -22.14 -26.31
C GLU A 298 -18.13 -21.17 -25.54
N GLN A 299 -19.13 -21.71 -24.83
CA GLN A 299 -20.04 -20.92 -23.99
C GLN A 299 -19.32 -20.43 -22.73
N LEU A 300 -18.57 -21.32 -22.06
CA LEU A 300 -17.73 -20.97 -20.91
C LEU A 300 -16.66 -19.94 -21.28
N PHE A 301 -15.97 -20.12 -22.41
CA PHE A 301 -14.95 -19.19 -22.87
C PHE A 301 -15.53 -17.81 -23.22
N GLN A 302 -16.74 -17.76 -23.80
CA GLN A 302 -17.46 -16.50 -24.00
C GLN A 302 -17.84 -15.81 -22.68
N GLN A 303 -18.27 -16.55 -21.66
CA GLN A 303 -18.54 -16.00 -20.32
C GLN A 303 -17.25 -15.46 -19.69
N LEU A 304 -16.16 -16.23 -19.74
CA LEU A 304 -14.85 -15.85 -19.20
C LEU A 304 -14.32 -14.56 -19.83
N VAL A 305 -14.36 -14.46 -21.16
CA VAL A 305 -13.91 -13.25 -21.87
C VAL A 305 -14.78 -12.05 -21.53
N ARG A 306 -16.10 -12.21 -21.36
CA ARG A 306 -17.03 -11.13 -20.94
C ARG A 306 -16.95 -10.75 -19.46
N PHE A 307 -16.29 -11.56 -18.65
CA PHE A 307 -15.97 -11.24 -17.25
C PHE A 307 -14.67 -10.44 -17.17
N ILE A 308 -13.62 -10.91 -17.86
CA ILE A 308 -12.31 -10.25 -17.91
C ILE A 308 -12.33 -8.94 -18.71
N LEU A 309 -13.12 -8.89 -19.79
CA LEU A 309 -13.31 -7.73 -20.66
C LEU A 309 -14.75 -7.22 -20.54
N CYS A 310 -14.92 -5.89 -20.46
CA CYS A 310 -16.24 -5.26 -20.38
C CYS A 310 -17.18 -5.71 -21.52
N LYS A 311 -18.48 -5.88 -21.20
CA LYS A 311 -19.54 -6.38 -22.10
C LYS A 311 -19.66 -5.65 -23.44
N GLU A 312 -19.16 -4.41 -23.53
CA GLU A 312 -19.24 -3.54 -24.72
C GLU A 312 -18.19 -3.86 -25.80
N ILE A 313 -17.20 -4.72 -25.51
CA ILE A 313 -16.08 -5.00 -26.42
C ILE A 313 -16.48 -6.05 -27.48
N ASN A 314 -16.19 -5.74 -28.74
CA ASN A 314 -16.44 -6.64 -29.86
C ASN A 314 -15.38 -7.74 -29.94
N VAL A 315 -15.76 -8.95 -29.50
CA VAL A 315 -14.93 -10.15 -29.58
C VAL A 315 -15.54 -11.17 -30.53
N ARG A 316 -14.71 -11.72 -31.41
CA ARG A 316 -15.05 -12.85 -32.28
C ARG A 316 -14.34 -14.11 -31.79
N PHE A 317 -15.06 -15.22 -31.81
CA PHE A 317 -14.57 -16.54 -31.45
C PHE A 317 -14.58 -17.40 -32.72
N PRO A 318 -13.41 -17.71 -33.32
CA PRO A 318 -13.35 -18.64 -34.45
C PRO A 318 -13.84 -20.03 -34.00
N GLN A 319 -14.56 -20.74 -34.87
CA GLN A 319 -14.93 -22.12 -34.60
C GLN A 319 -13.67 -22.99 -34.46
N ASP A 320 -13.74 -23.98 -33.57
CA ASP A 320 -12.71 -24.99 -33.31
C ASP A 320 -11.34 -24.43 -32.90
N ARG A 321 -11.29 -23.21 -32.34
CA ARG A 321 -10.06 -22.59 -31.82
C ARG A 321 -10.24 -21.99 -30.42
N LYS A 322 -9.22 -22.13 -29.58
CA LYS A 322 -9.11 -21.50 -28.26
C LYS A 322 -8.60 -20.05 -28.35
N GLU A 323 -9.07 -19.33 -29.37
CA GLU A 323 -8.63 -17.97 -29.74
C GLU A 323 -9.79 -16.98 -29.54
N ALA A 324 -9.54 -15.87 -28.86
CA ALA A 324 -10.42 -14.70 -28.83
C ALA A 324 -9.82 -13.57 -29.68
N ILE A 325 -10.51 -13.21 -30.77
CA ILE A 325 -10.12 -12.09 -31.63
C ILE A 325 -10.85 -10.84 -31.13
N ILE A 326 -10.11 -9.98 -30.44
CA ILE A 326 -10.61 -8.76 -29.80
C ILE A 326 -10.34 -7.58 -30.73
N ARG A 327 -11.40 -6.92 -31.20
CA ARG A 327 -11.28 -5.71 -32.02
C ARG A 327 -11.69 -4.51 -31.17
N SER A 328 -10.73 -3.67 -30.81
CA SER A 328 -10.96 -2.54 -29.89
C SER A 328 -10.11 -1.32 -30.22
N LYS A 329 -10.58 -0.15 -29.80
CA LYS A 329 -9.74 1.05 -29.69
C LYS A 329 -8.97 1.02 -28.38
N GLY A 330 -7.81 1.65 -28.36
CA GLY A 330 -6.98 1.70 -27.16
C GLY A 330 -5.77 2.64 -27.29
N CYS A 331 -4.99 2.71 -26.21
CA CYS A 331 -3.89 3.66 -26.05
C CYS A 331 -2.62 2.95 -25.59
N VAL A 332 -1.47 3.28 -26.19
CA VAL A 332 -0.17 2.74 -25.77
C VAL A 332 0.34 3.50 -24.54
N LEU A 333 0.48 2.79 -23.43
CA LEU A 333 0.93 3.33 -22.15
C LEU A 333 2.46 3.31 -22.02
N GLY A 334 3.13 2.30 -22.58
CA GLY A 334 4.58 2.17 -22.42
C GLY A 334 5.13 0.90 -23.05
N TRP A 335 6.45 0.72 -22.99
CA TRP A 335 7.15 -0.46 -23.51
C TRP A 335 8.02 -1.08 -22.42
N VAL A 336 8.11 -2.41 -22.39
CA VAL A 336 8.96 -3.15 -21.44
C VAL A 336 10.43 -3.04 -21.85
N ASN A 337 11.28 -2.56 -20.94
CA ASN A 337 12.72 -2.39 -21.13
C ASN A 337 13.53 -3.61 -20.67
N SER A 338 13.18 -4.16 -19.51
CA SER A 338 13.80 -5.34 -18.90
C SER A 338 12.79 -6.09 -18.03
N VAL A 339 13.10 -7.36 -17.77
CA VAL A 339 12.31 -8.27 -16.92
C VAL A 339 13.29 -8.89 -15.94
N GLU A 340 13.07 -8.67 -14.65
CA GLU A 340 13.83 -9.22 -13.54
C GLU A 340 12.92 -10.21 -12.77
N VAL A 341 13.50 -11.28 -12.22
CA VAL A 341 12.76 -12.24 -11.39
C VAL A 341 12.99 -11.87 -9.93
N ASP A 342 11.93 -11.54 -9.19
CA ASP A 342 12.00 -11.13 -7.78
C ASP A 342 12.29 -12.35 -6.88
N ALA A 343 13.56 -12.75 -6.81
CA ALA A 343 14.05 -13.94 -6.10
C ALA A 343 13.46 -15.28 -6.62
N PRO A 344 14.08 -16.43 -6.33
CA PRO A 344 13.68 -17.68 -6.97
C PRO A 344 12.32 -18.24 -6.51
N TRP A 345 11.76 -17.73 -5.40
CA TRP A 345 10.61 -18.33 -4.69
C TRP A 345 9.47 -17.38 -4.32
N ASN A 346 9.58 -16.09 -4.64
CA ASN A 346 8.37 -15.29 -4.88
C ASN A 346 7.72 -15.80 -6.18
N ASP A 347 6.47 -15.46 -6.49
CA ASP A 347 5.86 -15.79 -7.79
C ASP A 347 5.69 -14.56 -8.69
N THR A 348 6.40 -13.46 -8.38
CA THR A 348 6.39 -12.24 -9.20
C THR A 348 7.59 -12.12 -10.13
N VAL A 349 7.37 -11.34 -11.20
CA VAL A 349 8.39 -10.75 -12.07
C VAL A 349 8.28 -9.23 -12.02
N LYS A 350 9.42 -8.57 -12.07
CA LYS A 350 9.58 -7.13 -11.97
C LYS A 350 9.92 -6.57 -13.35
N LEU A 351 9.05 -5.71 -13.86
CA LEU A 351 9.13 -5.14 -15.20
C LEU A 351 9.59 -3.68 -15.11
N ASP A 352 10.70 -3.32 -15.76
CA ASP A 352 11.03 -1.91 -16.02
C ASP A 352 10.29 -1.45 -17.28
N ILE A 353 9.46 -0.42 -17.17
CA ILE A 353 8.58 0.05 -18.24
C ILE A 353 8.88 1.52 -18.55
N SER A 354 9.13 1.82 -19.83
CA SER A 354 9.24 3.21 -20.32
C SER A 354 7.85 3.85 -20.45
N CYS A 355 7.61 4.95 -19.74
CA CYS A 355 6.29 5.58 -19.66
C CYS A 355 6.04 6.59 -20.80
N THR A 356 4.94 6.43 -21.54
CA THR A 356 4.37 7.53 -22.34
C THR A 356 3.72 8.57 -21.42
N ASP A 357 3.34 9.73 -21.96
CA ASP A 357 2.64 10.75 -21.17
C ASP A 357 1.25 10.28 -20.70
N ALA A 358 0.64 9.34 -21.42
CA ALA A 358 -0.56 8.66 -20.97
C ALA A 358 -0.30 7.88 -19.67
N LEU A 359 0.74 7.04 -19.61
CA LEU A 359 1.05 6.30 -18.37
C LEU A 359 1.49 7.21 -17.22
N LYS A 360 2.23 8.28 -17.51
CA LYS A 360 2.61 9.29 -16.49
C LYS A 360 1.40 9.96 -15.84
N TYR A 361 0.41 10.34 -16.65
CA TYR A 361 -0.85 10.89 -16.18
C TYR A 361 -1.59 9.90 -15.27
N LEU A 362 -1.70 8.66 -15.72
CA LEU A 362 -2.41 7.58 -15.05
C LEU A 362 -1.77 7.14 -13.71
N GLU A 363 -0.44 7.00 -13.66
CA GLU A 363 0.32 6.73 -12.42
C GLU A 363 0.56 7.99 -11.57
N ARG A 364 0.13 9.17 -12.02
CA ARG A 364 0.37 10.48 -11.38
C ARG A 364 1.88 10.73 -11.13
N THR A 365 2.74 10.24 -12.02
CA THR A 365 4.21 10.25 -11.88
C THR A 365 4.88 11.14 -12.92
N LYS A 366 5.95 11.85 -12.50
CA LYS A 366 6.84 12.59 -13.42
C LYS A 366 8.01 11.74 -13.92
N LYS A 367 8.15 10.49 -13.47
CA LYS A 367 9.25 9.59 -13.86
C LYS A 367 9.11 9.18 -15.34
N ARG A 368 10.25 9.01 -16.02
CA ARG A 368 10.30 8.49 -17.41
C ARG A 368 10.19 6.97 -17.49
N ARG A 369 10.37 6.29 -16.35
CA ARG A 369 10.23 4.85 -16.20
C ARG A 369 9.49 4.54 -14.90
N THR A 370 8.80 3.41 -14.90
CA THR A 370 8.08 2.85 -13.76
C THR A 370 8.44 1.38 -13.62
N THR A 371 8.14 0.80 -12.46
CA THR A 371 8.46 -0.59 -12.15
C THR A 371 7.21 -1.31 -11.68
N TRP A 372 6.80 -2.35 -12.38
CA TRP A 372 5.63 -3.15 -12.04
C TRP A 372 6.04 -4.53 -11.58
N ASN A 373 5.50 -4.97 -10.43
CA ASN A 373 5.63 -6.34 -9.97
C ASN A 373 4.34 -7.06 -10.36
N LEU A 374 4.42 -8.01 -11.29
CA LEU A 374 3.30 -8.78 -11.81
C LEU A 374 3.51 -10.28 -11.57
N PRO A 375 2.47 -11.12 -11.62
CA PRO A 375 2.62 -12.58 -11.64
C PRO A 375 3.59 -13.09 -12.71
N THR A 376 4.24 -14.22 -12.43
CA THR A 376 5.08 -14.94 -13.40
C THR A 376 4.21 -15.62 -14.45
N VAL A 377 3.78 -14.86 -15.45
CA VAL A 377 2.93 -15.38 -16.54
C VAL A 377 3.67 -16.33 -17.46
N GLU A 378 2.88 -17.14 -18.16
CA GLU A 378 3.42 -18.25 -18.90
C GLU A 378 4.02 -17.87 -20.25
N LYS A 379 3.33 -16.97 -20.97
CA LYS A 379 3.90 -16.30 -22.13
C LYS A 379 4.88 -15.26 -21.59
N ASN A 380 6.16 -15.62 -21.54
CA ASN A 380 7.21 -14.73 -21.01
C ASN A 380 7.06 -13.33 -21.61
N VAL A 381 6.83 -12.34 -20.75
CA VAL A 381 6.99 -10.93 -21.08
C VAL A 381 8.45 -10.71 -21.47
N GLN A 382 8.68 -9.96 -22.54
CA GLN A 382 10.00 -9.73 -23.12
C GLN A 382 10.24 -8.23 -23.31
N ARG A 383 11.52 -7.86 -23.36
CA ARG A 383 11.93 -6.52 -23.77
C ARG A 383 11.36 -6.20 -25.15
N GLY A 384 10.66 -5.07 -25.27
CA GLY A 384 9.98 -4.63 -26.48
C GLY A 384 8.47 -4.94 -26.52
N ASP A 385 7.94 -5.70 -25.56
CA ASP A 385 6.49 -5.84 -25.41
C ASP A 385 5.83 -4.50 -25.03
N ILE A 386 4.59 -4.33 -25.47
CA ILE A 386 3.86 -3.07 -25.42
C ILE A 386 2.79 -3.15 -24.34
N VAL A 387 2.79 -2.19 -23.43
CA VAL A 387 1.71 -1.96 -22.45
C VAL A 387 0.63 -1.13 -23.14
N TYR A 388 -0.58 -1.67 -23.22
CA TYR A 388 -1.68 -1.15 -24.02
C TYR A 388 -3.00 -1.16 -23.23
N LEU A 389 -3.69 -0.04 -23.18
CA LEU A 389 -4.98 0.09 -22.50
C LEU A 389 -6.13 0.01 -23.50
N ILE A 390 -6.99 -1.00 -23.36
CA ILE A 390 -8.22 -1.15 -24.15
C ILE A 390 -9.26 -0.13 -23.65
N GLN A 391 -9.95 0.54 -24.57
CA GLN A 391 -11.06 1.44 -24.24
C GLN A 391 -12.16 0.68 -23.48
N GLY A 392 -12.56 1.18 -22.30
CA GLY A 392 -13.58 0.55 -21.45
C GLY A 392 -13.06 -0.55 -20.52
N VAL A 393 -11.74 -0.80 -20.45
CA VAL A 393 -11.14 -1.77 -19.52
C VAL A 393 -10.29 -1.03 -18.48
N LEU A 394 -10.40 -1.43 -17.21
CA LEU A 394 -9.69 -0.81 -16.08
C LEU A 394 -8.24 -1.27 -15.89
N LYS A 395 -7.85 -2.37 -16.54
CA LYS A 395 -6.53 -3.00 -16.44
C LYS A 395 -5.81 -2.97 -17.80
N PRO A 396 -4.54 -2.58 -17.88
CA PRO A 396 -3.79 -2.59 -19.13
C PRO A 396 -3.42 -4.02 -19.55
N THR A 397 -3.44 -4.25 -20.86
CA THR A 397 -3.03 -5.48 -21.54
C THR A 397 -1.55 -5.37 -21.96
N ILE A 398 -0.77 -6.45 -21.83
CA ILE A 398 0.57 -6.54 -22.42
C ILE A 398 0.46 -7.30 -23.74
N ILE A 399 0.91 -6.68 -24.84
CA ILE A 399 0.79 -7.20 -26.20
C ILE A 399 2.14 -7.23 -26.93
N ARG A 400 2.30 -8.21 -27.83
CA ARG A 400 3.46 -8.36 -28.71
C ARG A 400 3.07 -8.16 -30.16
N SER A 401 3.87 -7.40 -30.91
CA SER A 401 3.65 -7.20 -32.35
C SER A 401 3.95 -8.48 -33.13
N CYS A 402 2.99 -8.92 -33.94
CA CYS A 402 3.19 -9.96 -34.96
C CYS A 402 3.12 -9.33 -36.37
N LYS A 403 3.13 -10.16 -37.42
CA LYS A 403 3.20 -9.69 -38.82
C LYS A 403 1.95 -8.92 -39.27
N ASP A 404 0.79 -9.30 -38.76
CA ASP A 404 -0.55 -8.89 -39.21
C ASP A 404 -1.53 -8.58 -38.06
N HIS A 405 -1.15 -8.89 -36.81
CA HIS A 405 -1.96 -8.67 -35.61
C HIS A 405 -1.05 -8.42 -34.38
N PHE A 406 -1.65 -8.19 -33.21
CA PHE A 406 -0.94 -8.17 -31.93
C PHE A 406 -1.38 -9.36 -31.08
N SER A 407 -0.44 -10.19 -30.64
CA SER A 407 -0.75 -11.29 -29.72
C SER A 407 -0.81 -10.77 -28.28
N VAL A 408 -1.83 -11.18 -27.54
CA VAL A 408 -1.92 -10.90 -26.10
C VAL A 408 -0.96 -11.82 -25.34
N ILE A 409 -0.09 -11.20 -24.55
CA ILE A 409 0.87 -11.84 -23.65
C ILE A 409 0.33 -11.88 -22.21
N MET A 410 -0.41 -10.84 -21.81
CA MET A 410 -1.18 -10.80 -20.57
C MET A 410 -2.43 -9.94 -20.80
N ILE A 411 -3.63 -10.50 -20.62
CA ILE A 411 -4.89 -9.84 -20.94
C ILE A 411 -5.17 -8.62 -20.04
N ALA A 412 -4.84 -8.72 -18.74
CA ALA A 412 -5.12 -7.71 -17.74
C ALA A 412 -4.07 -7.72 -16.61
N ALA A 413 -3.11 -6.80 -16.68
CA ALA A 413 -2.14 -6.54 -15.62
C ALA A 413 -2.77 -5.70 -14.50
N SER A 414 -2.38 -5.93 -13.24
CA SER A 414 -2.82 -5.13 -12.08
C SER A 414 -1.69 -4.30 -11.48
N PRO A 415 -1.25 -3.19 -12.11
CA PRO A 415 -0.32 -2.27 -11.48
C PRO A 415 -0.96 -1.54 -10.29
N LYS A 416 -0.14 -0.96 -9.41
CA LYS A 416 -0.61 -0.17 -8.25
C LYS A 416 -0.92 1.27 -8.68
N TRP A 417 -2.16 1.52 -9.11
CA TRP A 417 -2.65 2.83 -9.57
C TRP A 417 -4.12 3.03 -9.19
N PRO A 418 -4.59 4.28 -9.00
CA PRO A 418 -5.95 4.55 -8.52
C PRO A 418 -7.02 4.06 -9.51
N LYS A 419 -8.11 3.46 -8.99
CA LYS A 419 -9.16 2.75 -9.77
C LYS A 419 -9.94 3.61 -10.79
N VAL A 420 -9.70 4.92 -10.89
CA VAL A 420 -10.44 5.85 -11.75
C VAL A 420 -9.64 6.19 -13.01
N ILE A 421 -9.92 5.47 -14.11
CA ILE A 421 -9.48 5.89 -15.45
C ILE A 421 -10.46 6.95 -15.96
N GLY A 422 -10.10 8.23 -15.83
CA GLY A 422 -10.94 9.35 -16.20
C GLY A 422 -11.24 9.44 -17.71
N SER A 423 -12.39 10.02 -18.03
CA SER A 423 -12.94 10.24 -19.39
C SER A 423 -12.09 11.10 -20.35
N LYS A 424 -10.92 11.58 -19.91
CA LYS A 424 -10.00 12.44 -20.69
C LYS A 424 -9.01 11.68 -21.58
N MET A 425 -8.98 10.34 -21.56
CA MET A 425 -8.09 9.57 -22.44
C MET A 425 -8.61 9.54 -23.89
N THR A 426 -7.76 9.91 -24.84
CA THR A 426 -8.03 9.70 -26.27
C THR A 426 -7.58 8.31 -26.70
N PHE A 427 -8.43 7.62 -27.48
CA PHE A 427 -8.19 6.28 -28.02
C PHE A 427 -8.11 6.37 -29.56
N PRO A 428 -6.99 6.84 -30.13
CA PRO A 428 -6.91 7.29 -31.52
C PRO A 428 -6.81 6.17 -32.54
N ARG A 429 -6.57 4.92 -32.11
CA ARG A 429 -6.26 3.79 -32.99
C ARG A 429 -7.04 2.57 -32.59
N GLU A 430 -7.58 1.89 -33.60
CA GLU A 430 -8.18 0.57 -33.48
C GLU A 430 -7.10 -0.49 -33.75
N PHE A 431 -7.08 -1.55 -32.94
CA PHE A 431 -6.14 -2.66 -33.06
C PHE A 431 -6.87 -3.99 -33.09
N LEU A 432 -6.26 -4.96 -33.77
CA LEU A 432 -6.67 -6.37 -33.76
C LEU A 432 -5.77 -7.12 -32.78
N LEU A 433 -6.34 -7.49 -31.63
CA LEU A 433 -5.64 -8.30 -30.63
C LEU A 433 -6.11 -9.76 -30.74
N VAL A 434 -5.18 -10.70 -30.64
CA VAL A 434 -5.50 -12.14 -30.59
C VAL A 434 -5.06 -12.67 -29.23
N TRP A 435 -6.02 -13.08 -28.41
CA TRP A 435 -5.78 -13.80 -27.17
C TRP A 435 -5.98 -15.29 -27.42
N ASP A 436 -4.88 -15.95 -27.75
CA ASP A 436 -4.80 -17.40 -27.94
C ASP A 436 -4.52 -18.08 -26.59
N LEU A 437 -5.40 -18.95 -26.11
CA LEU A 437 -5.16 -19.79 -24.94
C LEU A 437 -4.50 -21.13 -25.31
N GLY A 438 -4.41 -21.48 -26.60
CA GLY A 438 -3.78 -22.70 -27.09
C GLY A 438 -2.26 -22.75 -26.95
N GLU A 439 -1.71 -23.95 -27.05
CA GLU A 439 -0.26 -24.17 -27.09
C GLU A 439 0.34 -23.69 -28.41
N SER A 440 1.09 -22.59 -28.38
CA SER A 440 1.83 -22.08 -29.54
C SER A 440 3.13 -22.87 -29.83
N GLU A 441 3.07 -24.20 -29.89
CA GLU A 441 4.21 -25.11 -30.14
C GLU A 441 4.24 -25.72 -31.55
N LYS A 442 4.11 -24.88 -32.59
CA LYS A 442 4.42 -25.31 -33.98
C LYS A 442 5.48 -24.48 -34.71
N ASN A 443 6.10 -23.49 -34.05
CA ASN A 443 7.14 -22.66 -34.65
C ASN A 443 8.29 -22.36 -33.67
N LEU A 444 9.16 -23.34 -33.40
CA LEU A 444 10.56 -23.16 -32.94
C LEU A 444 11.29 -24.51 -32.95
N GLY A 445 11.69 -24.97 -34.14
CA GLY A 445 12.34 -26.28 -34.33
C GLY A 445 13.87 -26.27 -34.23
N HIS A 446 14.41 -27.31 -33.59
CA HIS A 446 15.71 -27.94 -33.83
C HIS A 446 17.03 -27.16 -33.67
N VAL A 447 17.54 -27.15 -32.44
CA VAL A 447 18.92 -27.57 -32.08
C VAL A 447 18.77 -28.21 -30.69
N TYR A 448 19.03 -29.49 -30.39
CA TYR A 448 20.11 -30.41 -30.80
C TYR A 448 19.61 -31.86 -30.95
N SER A 449 20.05 -32.56 -32.00
CA SER A 449 20.43 -33.98 -31.91
C SER A 449 21.33 -34.37 -33.08
N THR A 450 22.60 -34.67 -32.78
CA THR A 450 23.54 -35.27 -33.73
C THR A 450 23.51 -36.79 -33.63
N THR A 451 22.80 -37.44 -34.54
CA THR A 451 23.17 -38.74 -35.14
C THR A 451 22.32 -38.89 -36.40
N GLY A 452 22.95 -39.09 -37.54
CA GLY A 452 22.24 -39.21 -38.81
C GLY A 452 21.88 -40.65 -39.13
N GLU A 453 20.77 -40.84 -39.83
CA GLU A 453 20.65 -41.87 -40.86
C GLU A 453 19.62 -41.42 -41.90
N ALA A 454 19.90 -41.67 -43.17
CA ALA A 454 19.10 -41.16 -44.29
C ALA A 454 18.38 -42.31 -45.01
N SER A 455 17.05 -42.23 -45.11
CA SER A 455 16.29 -42.96 -46.10
C SER A 455 15.06 -42.18 -46.56
N LYS A 456 14.62 -42.47 -47.79
CA LYS A 456 13.67 -41.66 -48.58
C LYS A 456 12.25 -42.24 -48.46
N THR A 457 11.22 -41.41 -48.60
CA THR A 457 10.22 -41.50 -49.71
C THR A 457 9.15 -40.38 -49.65
N HIS A 458 8.76 -39.87 -50.82
CA HIS A 458 7.41 -39.47 -51.34
C HIS A 458 6.24 -39.20 -50.34
N GLU A 459 5.28 -38.28 -50.56
CA GLU A 459 4.78 -37.70 -51.84
C GLU A 459 3.96 -36.37 -51.69
N SER A 460 3.63 -35.78 -52.86
CA SER A 460 2.56 -34.81 -53.25
C SER A 460 1.37 -34.47 -52.30
N GLN A 461 0.63 -33.33 -52.39
CA GLN A 461 0.63 -32.16 -53.32
C GLN A 461 -0.18 -30.96 -52.75
N LYS A 462 -0.11 -29.80 -53.43
CA LYS A 462 -0.85 -28.55 -53.18
C LYS A 462 -2.31 -28.58 -53.68
N THR A 463 -3.23 -27.88 -53.00
CA THR A 463 -4.29 -26.96 -53.54
C THR A 463 -5.13 -26.38 -52.37
N LYS A 464 -5.90 -25.28 -52.45
CA LYS A 464 -5.87 -24.00 -53.22
C LYS A 464 -7.08 -23.14 -52.76
N ILE A 465 -6.92 -21.82 -52.49
CA ILE A 465 -8.06 -20.87 -52.44
C ILE A 465 -7.69 -19.58 -53.19
N ASP A 466 -8.58 -19.13 -54.07
CA ASP A 466 -8.40 -18.03 -55.03
C ASP A 466 -8.89 -16.67 -54.51
N LEU A 467 -8.40 -15.59 -55.15
CA LEU A 467 -8.86 -14.20 -54.98
C LEU A 467 -9.38 -13.66 -56.31
N LEU A 468 -10.58 -13.07 -56.32
CA LEU A 468 -11.19 -12.23 -57.37
C LEU A 468 -12.02 -11.15 -56.62
N THR A 469 -11.87 -9.82 -56.76
CA THR A 469 -11.99 -8.90 -57.93
C THR A 469 -13.42 -8.84 -58.49
N GLU A 470 -14.07 -7.70 -58.77
CA GLU A 470 -13.75 -6.25 -58.62
C GLU A 470 -15.06 -5.41 -58.76
N GLU A 471 -14.96 -4.11 -59.12
CA GLU A 471 -16.02 -3.20 -59.65
C GLU A 471 -16.97 -2.50 -58.64
N SER A 472 -17.38 -1.21 -58.79
CA SER A 472 -17.19 -0.24 -59.89
C SER A 472 -17.44 1.27 -59.54
N TYR A 473 -16.56 2.15 -60.05
CA TYR A 473 -16.80 3.48 -60.67
C TYR A 473 -17.20 4.78 -59.87
N PRO A 474 -16.93 6.01 -60.41
CA PRO A 474 -16.46 7.22 -59.67
C PRO A 474 -17.26 8.50 -60.12
N PRO A 475 -16.76 9.73 -60.48
CA PRO A 475 -15.45 10.44 -60.34
C PRO A 475 -15.52 11.98 -60.02
N ILE A 476 -14.41 12.71 -60.26
CA ILE A 476 -14.26 14.18 -60.53
C ILE A 476 -14.22 15.11 -59.28
N SER A 477 -13.32 16.11 -59.13
CA SER A 477 -11.97 16.40 -59.67
C SER A 477 -11.30 17.57 -58.92
N SER A 478 -10.00 17.83 -59.18
CA SER A 478 -9.32 19.16 -59.23
C SER A 478 -9.28 20.08 -57.97
N SER A 479 -8.20 20.82 -57.66
CA SER A 479 -6.85 20.96 -58.27
C SER A 479 -6.00 22.03 -57.53
N LEU A 480 -4.66 21.96 -57.66
CA LEU A 480 -3.67 23.08 -57.53
C LEU A 480 -3.56 23.74 -56.13
N SER A 481 -2.47 24.37 -55.68
CA SER A 481 -1.05 24.59 -56.09
C SER A 481 -0.31 25.11 -54.81
N SER A 482 1.01 25.18 -54.62
CA SER A 482 2.19 25.31 -55.48
C SER A 482 3.46 24.80 -54.76
N GLU A 483 4.44 24.24 -55.46
CA GLU A 483 5.78 24.82 -55.73
C GLU A 483 6.24 25.99 -54.81
N GLY A 484 7.50 26.10 -54.36
CA GLY A 484 8.68 25.20 -54.48
C GLY A 484 10.02 25.93 -54.23
N LYS A 485 11.13 25.20 -54.01
CA LYS A 485 12.58 25.64 -54.03
C LYS A 485 12.97 26.78 -53.05
N LEU A 486 14.08 26.74 -52.31
CA LEU A 486 15.46 26.79 -52.85
C LEU A 486 16.53 26.45 -51.77
N TRP A 487 17.77 26.25 -52.20
CA TRP A 487 18.93 25.96 -51.34
C TRP A 487 19.85 27.19 -51.14
N LYS A 488 20.63 27.14 -50.04
CA LYS A 488 22.06 27.54 -49.89
C LYS A 488 22.47 28.98 -49.51
N THR A 489 23.51 28.99 -48.65
CA THR A 489 24.56 30.01 -48.38
C THR A 489 24.17 31.32 -47.69
N GLY A 490 24.94 31.85 -46.73
CA GLY A 490 26.14 31.30 -46.06
C GLY A 490 26.97 32.35 -45.30
N LYS A 491 28.06 31.90 -44.63
CA LYS A 491 29.14 32.69 -43.98
C LYS A 491 28.72 33.52 -42.74
N SER A 492 29.17 33.15 -41.53
CA SER A 492 30.48 33.44 -40.89
C SER A 492 30.38 34.66 -39.94
N SER A 493 31.08 34.76 -38.81
CA SER A 493 32.40 34.20 -38.50
C SER A 493 32.76 34.21 -37.01
N SER A 494 33.52 33.19 -36.56
CA SER A 494 34.56 33.28 -35.51
C SER A 494 34.08 33.55 -34.06
N MET A 495 34.80 33.27 -32.96
CA MET A 495 36.04 32.53 -32.61
C MET A 495 36.06 32.51 -31.05
N ARG A 496 36.66 31.60 -30.26
CA ARG A 496 37.66 30.50 -30.33
C ARG A 496 37.19 29.43 -29.29
N SER A 497 37.29 28.11 -29.46
CA SER A 497 38.49 27.25 -29.62
C SER A 497 39.41 27.28 -28.38
N ARG A 498 39.90 26.21 -27.76
CA ARG A 498 40.30 24.83 -28.19
C ARG A 498 40.17 23.89 -26.96
N GLN A 499 39.89 22.58 -27.07
CA GLN A 499 40.77 21.46 -27.48
C GLN A 499 42.10 21.38 -26.68
N ARG A 500 42.67 20.21 -26.34
CA ARG A 500 42.41 18.82 -26.79
C ARG A 500 42.97 17.77 -25.80
N SER A 501 42.56 16.52 -26.00
CA SER A 501 43.11 15.27 -25.47
C SER A 501 44.55 14.94 -25.93
N GLN A 502 45.36 14.27 -25.09
CA GLN A 502 45.94 12.92 -25.30
C GLN A 502 47.13 12.59 -24.35
N SER A 503 47.23 11.29 -24.05
CA SER A 503 48.21 10.55 -23.23
C SER A 503 49.70 10.67 -23.61
N LEU A 504 50.62 10.49 -22.63
CA LEU A 504 51.70 9.46 -22.65
C LEU A 504 52.63 9.43 -21.39
N SER A 505 52.86 8.22 -20.88
CA SER A 505 54.05 7.62 -20.21
C SER A 505 55.11 8.43 -19.38
N SER A 506 55.21 8.04 -18.10
CA SER A 506 56.42 7.63 -17.32
C SER A 506 57.63 8.55 -17.05
N THR A 507 58.29 8.28 -15.91
CA THR A 507 59.46 8.95 -15.24
C THR A 507 59.09 10.23 -14.49
N GLY A 508 59.57 10.49 -13.26
CA GLY A 508 60.39 9.69 -12.33
C GLY A 508 61.02 10.59 -11.24
N GLY A 509 61.01 10.17 -9.97
CA GLY A 509 61.41 10.99 -8.81
C GLY A 509 60.23 11.78 -8.19
N GLU A 510 60.11 11.95 -6.88
CA GLU A 510 60.96 11.53 -5.75
C GLU A 510 60.16 10.88 -4.62
N LEU A 511 60.88 10.06 -3.85
CA LEU A 511 60.53 9.52 -2.53
C LEU A 511 60.05 10.64 -1.58
N SER A 512 59.04 10.51 -0.70
CA SER A 512 58.62 9.41 0.20
C SER A 512 59.59 9.12 1.35
N ILE A 513 59.07 8.44 2.40
CA ILE A 513 59.86 7.66 3.40
C ILE A 513 60.62 8.52 4.44
N LEU A 514 60.69 8.18 5.74
CA LEU A 514 60.02 7.16 6.57
C LEU A 514 60.13 7.58 8.06
N ASP A 515 59.54 6.79 8.96
CA ASP A 515 59.92 6.72 10.38
C ASP A 515 61.44 6.57 10.57
N HIS A 516 61.96 7.01 11.73
CA HIS A 516 63.10 6.39 12.45
C HIS A 516 63.20 7.03 13.86
N ILE A 517 63.05 6.26 14.95
CA ILE A 517 64.04 5.41 15.67
C ILE A 517 64.60 6.13 16.91
N GLU A 518 64.37 5.57 18.10
CA GLU A 518 65.34 5.11 19.13
C GLU A 518 64.53 4.61 20.34
N TRP A 519 64.66 3.35 20.82
CA TRP A 519 65.73 2.81 21.71
C TRP A 519 65.87 3.62 23.02
N GLU A 520 65.92 3.05 24.22
CA GLU A 520 66.40 1.74 24.67
C GLU A 520 65.54 1.17 25.83
N GLY A 521 65.81 -0.07 26.26
CA GLY A 521 65.42 -0.55 27.60
C GLY A 521 66.65 -0.95 28.42
N ASN A 522 66.60 -0.84 29.76
CA ASN A 522 67.40 -1.67 30.65
C ASN A 522 67.05 -1.53 32.14
N SER A 523 67.45 -2.56 32.91
CA SER A 523 67.58 -2.66 34.38
C SER A 523 66.32 -2.43 35.23
N GLU A 524 65.78 -3.41 35.95
CA GLU A 524 66.34 -4.32 36.99
C GLU A 524 66.41 -3.74 38.41
N MET A 525 66.18 -4.64 39.39
CA MET A 525 66.21 -4.45 40.84
C MET A 525 65.08 -3.57 41.39
N GLY A 526 64.31 -3.96 42.41
CA GLY A 526 64.37 -5.09 43.35
C GLY A 526 63.64 -4.64 44.63
N SER A 527 63.15 -5.50 45.52
CA SER A 527 63.26 -6.96 45.63
C SER A 527 62.22 -7.50 46.64
N SER A 528 62.07 -8.83 46.66
CA SER A 528 61.71 -9.68 47.83
C SER A 528 60.30 -9.59 48.43
N SER A 529 59.63 -10.70 48.77
CA SER A 529 59.98 -12.13 48.58
C SER A 529 58.82 -13.05 49.01
N GLU A 530 58.78 -14.27 48.45
CA GLU A 530 58.25 -15.52 49.07
C GLU A 530 56.74 -15.61 49.39
N ALA A 531 56.05 -16.76 49.29
CA ALA A 531 56.40 -18.05 48.67
C ALA A 531 55.12 -18.90 48.42
N GLU A 532 55.24 -19.83 47.47
CA GLU A 532 54.65 -21.19 47.42
C GLU A 532 53.12 -21.46 47.53
N GLU A 533 52.65 -22.12 46.44
CA GLU A 533 51.76 -23.31 46.38
C GLU A 533 50.22 -23.23 46.49
N ASN A 534 49.60 -23.72 45.39
CA ASN A 534 48.40 -24.60 45.28
C ASN A 534 47.04 -24.05 45.81
N SER A 535 45.92 -24.05 45.08
CA SER A 535 45.46 -24.87 43.95
C SER A 535 44.21 -24.24 43.27
N ASP A 536 43.80 -24.83 42.15
CA ASP A 536 42.47 -24.76 41.52
C ASP A 536 41.97 -23.39 40.99
N ILE A 537 42.23 -23.13 39.70
CA ILE A 537 41.44 -22.22 38.87
C ILE A 537 40.96 -23.03 37.66
N ASP A 538 39.65 -23.34 37.64
CA ASP A 538 38.99 -23.99 36.50
C ASP A 538 38.96 -23.09 35.26
N GLU A 539 38.99 -23.73 34.09
CA GLU A 539 39.08 -23.09 32.77
C GLU A 539 37.80 -22.31 32.44
N TYR A 540 37.96 -21.03 32.04
CA TYR A 540 36.89 -20.28 31.38
C TYR A 540 36.77 -20.72 29.91
N PRO A 541 35.58 -21.06 29.39
CA PRO A 541 35.42 -21.44 27.99
C PRO A 541 35.72 -20.28 27.03
N GLU A 542 36.35 -20.60 25.90
CA GLU A 542 36.55 -19.67 24.80
C GLU A 542 35.21 -19.11 24.29
N VAL A 543 35.18 -17.81 23.99
CA VAL A 543 33.97 -17.12 23.50
C VAL A 543 33.71 -17.51 22.04
N GLY A 544 33.00 -18.61 21.86
CA GLY A 544 32.41 -18.98 20.57
C GLY A 544 31.34 -18.00 20.11
N GLU A 545 31.18 -17.86 18.79
CA GLU A 545 30.28 -16.91 18.15
C GLU A 545 28.79 -17.20 18.44
N TYR A 546 28.20 -16.49 19.41
CA TYR A 546 26.75 -16.49 19.61
C TYR A 546 26.06 -15.60 18.57
N SER A 547 25.39 -16.22 17.61
CA SER A 547 24.77 -15.55 16.45
C SER A 547 23.37 -14.98 16.72
N ASN A 548 22.79 -15.18 17.91
CA ASN A 548 21.50 -14.62 18.28
C ASN A 548 21.44 -14.14 19.75
N LEU A 549 20.83 -12.97 19.98
CA LEU A 549 20.74 -12.35 21.32
C LEU A 549 19.66 -13.02 22.19
N ASP A 550 18.60 -13.52 21.56
CA ASP A 550 17.44 -14.07 22.25
C ASP A 550 17.75 -15.38 22.98
N ASP A 551 18.59 -16.25 22.40
CA ASP A 551 19.08 -17.48 23.07
C ASP A 551 19.86 -17.16 24.36
N TYR A 552 20.63 -16.07 24.35
CA TYR A 552 21.40 -15.63 25.53
C TYR A 552 20.49 -15.06 26.63
N LEU A 553 19.42 -14.34 26.24
CA LEU A 553 18.39 -13.85 27.17
C LEU A 553 17.58 -15.00 27.79
N GLU A 554 17.25 -16.04 27.03
CA GLU A 554 16.39 -17.14 27.50
C GLU A 554 17.16 -18.20 28.33
N THR A 555 18.47 -18.32 28.13
CA THR A 555 19.34 -19.19 28.95
C THR A 555 19.89 -18.47 30.18
N GLY A 556 20.35 -17.22 30.04
CA GLY A 556 20.91 -16.42 31.13
C GLY A 556 19.89 -15.92 32.17
N SER A 557 18.61 -15.76 31.82
CA SER A 557 17.60 -15.19 32.74
C SER A 557 16.93 -16.19 33.70
N LYS A 558 17.42 -17.43 33.80
CA LYS A 558 16.84 -18.52 34.62
C LYS A 558 17.47 -18.64 36.02
N THR A 559 18.64 -18.05 36.26
CA THR A 559 19.33 -18.07 37.56
C THR A 559 19.67 -16.66 38.03
N PHE A 560 19.84 -16.50 39.34
CA PHE A 560 20.19 -15.23 39.98
C PHE A 560 21.52 -14.66 39.42
N ASP A 561 22.53 -15.52 39.29
CA ASP A 561 23.87 -15.16 38.80
C ASP A 561 23.83 -14.72 37.33
N GLY A 562 22.98 -15.35 36.51
CA GLY A 562 22.78 -14.95 35.12
C GLY A 562 22.08 -13.59 34.99
N VAL A 563 21.16 -13.24 35.89
CA VAL A 563 20.56 -11.89 35.95
C VAL A 563 21.59 -10.83 36.39
N ILE A 564 22.55 -11.17 37.27
CA ILE A 564 23.69 -10.31 37.61
C ILE A 564 24.62 -10.13 36.40
N GLY A 565 24.93 -11.20 35.68
CA GLY A 565 25.72 -11.15 34.44
C GLY A 565 25.09 -10.25 33.36
N LEU A 566 23.78 -10.38 33.14
CA LEU A 566 23.02 -9.52 32.22
C LEU A 566 23.01 -8.04 32.65
N HIS A 567 22.92 -7.76 33.96
CA HIS A 567 23.01 -6.39 34.49
C HIS A 567 24.36 -5.75 34.17
N ASN A 568 25.45 -6.47 34.46
CA ASN A 568 26.82 -5.98 34.21
C ASN A 568 27.12 -5.84 32.70
N PHE A 569 26.58 -6.72 31.86
CA PHE A 569 26.69 -6.59 30.40
C PHE A 569 25.94 -5.37 29.86
N ALA A 570 24.79 -5.02 30.45
CA ALA A 570 24.06 -3.81 30.10
C ALA A 570 24.86 -2.53 30.46
N LEU A 571 25.54 -2.52 31.62
CA LEU A 571 26.46 -1.44 32.00
C LEU A 571 27.65 -1.34 31.03
N PHE A 572 28.26 -2.46 30.64
CA PHE A 572 29.32 -2.46 29.62
C PHE A 572 28.86 -1.88 28.27
N LEU A 573 27.65 -2.20 27.83
CA LEU A 573 27.06 -1.64 26.60
C LEU A 573 26.79 -0.14 26.73
N LYS A 574 26.35 0.33 27.90
CA LYS A 574 26.17 1.75 28.23
C LYS A 574 27.50 2.51 28.14
N ASP A 575 28.55 2.01 28.79
CA ASP A 575 29.89 2.62 28.77
C ASP A 575 30.50 2.59 27.34
N SER A 576 30.16 1.57 26.55
CA SER A 576 30.47 1.47 25.12
C SER A 576 29.60 2.37 24.22
N LYS A 577 28.76 3.24 24.79
CA LYS A 577 27.80 4.15 24.12
C LYS A 577 26.73 3.46 23.27
N ASN A 578 26.46 2.18 23.49
CA ASN A 578 25.40 1.41 22.84
C ASN A 578 24.11 1.44 23.67
N TYR A 579 23.62 2.66 23.90
CA TYR A 579 22.60 2.95 24.90
C TYR A 579 21.27 2.23 24.69
N LYS A 580 20.80 2.13 23.44
CA LYS A 580 19.53 1.45 23.13
C LYS A 580 19.54 -0.03 23.53
N ARG A 581 20.67 -0.72 23.31
CA ARG A 581 20.81 -2.14 23.68
C ARG A 581 21.02 -2.32 25.19
N ALA A 582 21.65 -1.36 25.85
CA ALA A 582 21.77 -1.32 27.31
C ALA A 582 20.38 -1.11 27.99
N GLU A 583 19.55 -0.23 27.44
CA GLU A 583 18.17 0.03 27.89
C GLU A 583 17.29 -1.24 27.81
N GLU A 584 17.30 -1.93 26.67
CA GLU A 584 16.55 -3.18 26.45
C GLU A 584 16.96 -4.27 27.47
N LEU A 585 18.27 -4.42 27.74
CA LEU A 585 18.80 -5.36 28.73
C LEU A 585 18.46 -4.97 30.18
N LEU A 586 18.58 -3.68 30.54
CA LEU A 586 18.24 -3.21 31.89
C LEU A 586 16.74 -3.41 32.19
N LEU A 587 15.85 -3.14 31.23
CA LEU A 587 14.42 -3.42 31.35
C LEU A 587 14.14 -4.92 31.57
N HIS A 588 14.84 -5.80 30.87
CA HIS A 588 14.73 -7.25 31.08
C HIS A 588 15.22 -7.66 32.48
N VAL A 589 16.36 -7.13 32.93
CA VAL A 589 16.92 -7.38 34.27
C VAL A 589 15.97 -6.91 35.36
N ILE A 590 15.38 -5.72 35.24
CA ILE A 590 14.41 -5.18 36.22
C ILE A 590 13.19 -6.10 36.33
N ARG A 591 12.61 -6.54 35.20
CA ARG A 591 11.48 -7.49 35.19
C ARG A 591 11.82 -8.81 35.89
N LYS A 592 13.03 -9.34 35.66
CA LYS A 592 13.50 -10.59 36.29
C LYS A 592 13.83 -10.43 37.78
N ARG A 593 14.50 -9.35 38.18
CA ARG A 593 14.73 -9.02 39.60
C ARG A 593 13.42 -8.79 40.34
N LYS A 594 12.44 -8.09 39.73
CA LYS A 594 11.07 -7.96 40.28
C LYS A 594 10.39 -9.32 40.52
N GLN A 595 10.54 -10.28 39.61
CA GLN A 595 9.98 -11.64 39.76
C GLN A 595 10.72 -12.49 40.82
N LEU A 596 12.03 -12.32 40.99
CA LEU A 596 12.87 -13.18 41.86
C LEU A 596 13.10 -12.61 43.27
N GLN A 597 13.17 -11.29 43.41
CA GLN A 597 13.57 -10.56 44.62
C GLN A 597 12.47 -9.61 45.15
N GLY A 598 11.52 -9.23 44.31
CA GLY A 598 10.51 -8.20 44.61
C GLY A 598 10.93 -6.78 44.21
N VAL A 599 9.96 -5.86 44.27
CA VAL A 599 10.08 -4.48 43.76
C VAL A 599 10.98 -3.60 44.64
N GLU A 600 10.93 -3.77 45.95
CA GLU A 600 11.68 -2.95 46.92
C GLU A 600 13.09 -3.48 47.22
N HIS A 601 13.51 -4.58 46.58
CA HIS A 601 14.84 -5.13 46.80
C HIS A 601 15.93 -4.14 46.31
N PRO A 602 16.99 -3.87 47.10
CA PRO A 602 18.00 -2.86 46.75
C PRO A 602 18.60 -3.03 45.36
N GLU A 603 18.84 -4.27 44.91
CA GLU A 603 19.39 -4.54 43.57
C GLU A 603 18.39 -4.28 42.43
N THR A 604 17.08 -4.43 42.67
CA THR A 604 16.04 -4.03 41.72
C THR A 604 16.06 -2.50 41.57
N LEU A 605 16.18 -1.77 42.69
CA LEU A 605 16.25 -0.31 42.71
C LEU A 605 17.55 0.22 42.05
N THR A 606 18.69 -0.44 42.27
CA THR A 606 19.95 -0.13 41.56
C THR A 606 19.79 -0.27 40.05
N SER A 607 19.15 -1.34 39.56
CA SER A 607 18.91 -1.50 38.11
C SER A 607 18.02 -0.41 37.52
N VAL A 608 17.05 0.10 38.28
CA VAL A 608 16.21 1.24 37.86
C VAL A 608 17.02 2.55 37.82
N ALA A 609 17.94 2.76 38.78
CA ALA A 609 18.83 3.93 38.78
C ALA A 609 19.83 3.91 37.60
N ASP A 610 20.36 2.74 37.25
CA ASP A 610 21.25 2.57 36.10
C ASP A 610 20.53 2.83 34.77
N LEU A 611 19.27 2.41 34.65
CA LEU A 611 18.40 2.73 33.51
C LEU A 611 18.14 4.24 33.40
N GLN A 612 17.92 4.93 34.53
CA GLN A 612 17.79 6.39 34.57
C GLN A 612 19.08 7.09 34.12
N SER A 613 20.26 6.55 34.45
CA SER A 613 21.54 7.06 33.93
C SER A 613 21.69 6.84 32.42
N CYS A 614 21.20 5.71 31.89
CA CYS A 614 21.22 5.43 30.46
C CYS A 614 20.43 6.50 29.67
N TYR A 615 19.21 6.83 30.10
CA TYR A 615 18.40 7.87 29.46
C TYR A 615 19.04 9.27 29.53
N ARG A 616 19.75 9.58 30.62
CA ARG A 616 20.46 10.86 30.76
C ARG A 616 21.56 11.04 29.71
N GLU A 617 22.22 9.96 29.31
CA GLU A 617 23.33 10.00 28.35
C GLU A 617 22.85 9.93 26.89
N GLN A 618 21.61 9.45 26.64
CA GLN A 618 21.01 9.42 25.29
C GLN A 618 20.56 10.78 24.75
N GLY A 619 20.48 11.83 25.59
CA GLY A 619 19.96 13.14 25.17
C GLY A 619 18.44 13.19 24.96
N LEU A 620 17.70 12.12 25.30
CA LEU A 620 16.24 12.05 25.33
C LEU A 620 15.61 12.92 26.45
N LEU A 621 16.34 13.90 26.99
CA LEU A 621 15.97 14.75 28.14
C LEU A 621 15.89 16.24 27.79
N GLU A 622 15.38 16.60 26.61
CA GLU A 622 14.93 17.97 26.32
C GLU A 622 13.45 18.14 26.70
N GLY A 623 13.18 18.11 28.01
CA GLY A 623 11.83 18.29 28.56
C GLY A 623 11.81 18.28 30.10
N THR A 624 11.56 19.44 30.71
CA THR A 624 11.63 19.59 32.18
C THR A 624 10.48 18.91 32.93
N GLU A 625 9.31 18.77 32.31
CA GLU A 625 8.09 18.25 32.97
C GLU A 625 8.17 16.74 33.25
N GLU A 626 8.78 15.97 32.36
CA GLU A 626 8.93 14.51 32.52
C GLU A 626 9.88 14.17 33.68
N LEU A 627 10.97 14.94 33.81
CA LEU A 627 11.95 14.80 34.88
C LEU A 627 11.39 15.31 36.21
N GLU A 628 10.56 16.36 36.21
CA GLU A 628 9.90 16.88 37.41
C GLU A 628 8.78 15.94 37.91
N ALA A 629 7.98 15.35 37.02
CA ALA A 629 7.03 14.29 37.36
C ALA A 629 7.74 13.06 37.95
N MET A 630 8.79 12.57 37.28
CA MET A 630 9.59 11.44 37.74
C MET A 630 10.29 11.73 39.08
N LYS A 631 10.78 12.96 39.30
CA LYS A 631 11.38 13.40 40.56
C LYS A 631 10.36 13.47 41.70
N ASN A 632 9.19 14.07 41.48
CA ASN A 632 8.12 14.13 42.48
C ASN A 632 7.63 12.71 42.89
N LEU A 633 7.58 11.76 41.95
CA LEU A 633 7.28 10.34 42.22
C LEU A 633 8.40 9.59 42.99
N LEU A 634 9.64 10.09 42.93
CA LEU A 634 10.78 9.53 43.66
C LEU A 634 10.91 10.13 45.07
N GLU A 635 10.76 11.45 45.21
CA GLU A 635 10.88 12.17 46.49
C GLU A 635 9.71 11.91 47.46
N THR A 636 8.53 11.52 46.95
CA THR A 636 7.37 11.12 47.78
C THR A 636 7.46 9.70 48.35
N GLY A 637 8.59 9.01 48.21
CA GLY A 637 8.79 7.60 48.60
C GLY A 637 8.68 7.28 50.10
N GLU A 638 8.70 8.26 51.00
CA GLU A 638 8.66 8.05 52.46
C GLU A 638 7.35 8.49 53.14
N SER A 639 6.35 8.97 52.38
CA SER A 639 5.06 9.40 52.95
C SER A 639 3.89 8.97 52.07
N ALA A 640 2.82 8.47 52.71
CA ALA A 640 1.66 7.87 52.08
C ALA A 640 0.71 8.90 51.42
N ALA A 641 1.23 9.70 50.49
CA ALA A 641 0.43 10.47 49.55
C ALA A 641 -0.08 9.53 48.43
N GLN A 642 -1.40 9.52 48.23
CA GLN A 642 -2.03 8.94 47.05
C GLN A 642 -1.59 9.75 45.83
N VAL A 643 -1.24 9.09 44.72
CA VAL A 643 -1.04 9.77 43.43
C VAL A 643 -2.37 10.42 43.07
N SER A 644 -2.37 11.73 42.83
CA SER A 644 -3.61 12.44 42.52
C SER A 644 -4.11 12.10 41.12
N LYS A 645 -5.39 12.35 40.86
CA LYS A 645 -5.98 12.22 39.52
C LYS A 645 -5.26 13.15 38.54
N GLU A 646 -4.92 14.35 39.02
CA GLU A 646 -4.26 15.41 38.28
C GLU A 646 -2.82 15.02 37.88
N ASP A 647 -2.10 14.28 38.71
CA ASP A 647 -0.77 13.75 38.37
C ASP A 647 -0.86 12.65 37.31
N LEU A 648 -1.86 11.77 37.39
CA LEU A 648 -2.10 10.74 36.37
C LEU A 648 -2.50 11.34 35.02
N ILE A 649 -3.31 12.40 34.99
CA ILE A 649 -3.66 13.13 33.75
C ILE A 649 -2.41 13.75 33.14
N LYS A 650 -1.56 14.42 33.93
CA LYS A 650 -0.28 14.95 33.42
C LYS A 650 0.58 13.84 32.82
N ILE A 651 0.79 12.74 33.55
CA ILE A 651 1.58 11.59 33.06
C ILE A 651 0.96 11.00 31.78
N ALA A 652 -0.38 10.93 31.70
CA ALA A 652 -1.07 10.45 30.52
C ALA A 652 -0.94 11.37 29.29
N SER A 653 -0.65 12.66 29.51
CA SER A 653 -0.37 13.62 28.43
C SER A 653 1.09 13.67 27.97
N LEU A 654 2.02 13.01 28.69
CA LEU A 654 3.45 12.99 28.33
C LEU A 654 3.70 12.20 27.04
N SER A 655 4.80 12.51 26.35
CA SER A 655 5.14 11.83 25.09
C SER A 655 5.69 10.40 25.29
N CYS A 656 5.74 9.91 26.53
CA CYS A 656 6.43 8.68 26.91
C CYS A 656 5.62 7.83 27.91
N CYS A 657 5.06 6.71 27.45
CA CYS A 657 4.27 5.77 28.27
C CYS A 657 5.08 5.11 29.40
N ARG A 658 6.42 5.10 29.28
CA ARG A 658 7.35 4.43 30.21
C ARG A 658 7.27 5.01 31.64
N VAL A 659 6.90 6.28 31.78
CA VAL A 659 6.66 6.92 33.09
C VAL A 659 5.40 6.33 33.75
N MET A 660 4.35 6.08 32.97
CA MET A 660 3.14 5.39 33.45
C MET A 660 3.45 3.92 33.82
N THR A 661 4.25 3.22 33.01
CA THR A 661 4.72 1.85 33.32
C THR A 661 5.41 1.79 34.67
N LEU A 662 6.40 2.66 34.92
CA LEU A 662 7.12 2.70 36.20
C LEU A 662 6.23 3.07 37.39
N LEU A 663 5.20 3.88 37.19
CA LEU A 663 4.24 4.25 38.24
C LEU A 663 3.35 3.07 38.64
N LEU A 664 2.77 2.38 37.65
CA LEU A 664 1.95 1.18 37.85
C LEU A 664 2.80 0.04 38.42
N GLU A 665 3.99 -0.21 37.88
CA GLU A 665 4.89 -1.28 38.32
C GLU A 665 5.37 -1.13 39.78
N ARG A 666 5.38 0.08 40.33
CA ARG A 666 5.86 0.40 41.69
C ARG A 666 4.75 0.42 42.75
N ARG A 667 3.45 0.49 42.37
CA ARG A 667 2.33 0.60 43.33
C ARG A 667 1.22 -0.42 43.05
N SER A 668 1.30 -1.58 43.70
CA SER A 668 0.28 -2.65 43.71
C SER A 668 -0.97 -2.31 44.55
N GLY A 669 -1.36 -1.05 44.64
CA GLY A 669 -2.45 -0.54 45.47
C GLY A 669 -3.24 0.56 44.76
N TYR A 670 -4.43 0.88 45.29
CA TYR A 670 -5.49 1.67 44.63
C TYR A 670 -5.03 3.00 43.98
N VAL A 671 -4.59 2.93 42.71
CA VAL A 671 -4.43 4.10 41.83
C VAL A 671 -5.82 4.45 41.27
N PRO A 672 -6.29 5.70 41.40
CA PRO A 672 -7.59 6.11 40.88
C PRO A 672 -7.50 6.36 39.36
N ILE A 673 -7.44 5.29 38.57
CA ILE A 673 -7.62 5.37 37.12
C ILE A 673 -9.06 5.80 36.88
N THR A 674 -9.24 7.06 36.47
CA THR A 674 -10.54 7.65 36.14
C THR A 674 -10.71 7.72 34.63
N GLU A 675 -11.96 7.82 34.17
CA GLU A 675 -12.32 8.08 32.77
C GLU A 675 -11.46 9.19 32.13
N GLU A 676 -11.15 10.26 32.87
CA GLU A 676 -10.37 11.39 32.36
C GLU A 676 -8.90 11.03 32.12
N VAL A 677 -8.30 10.14 32.92
CA VAL A 677 -6.94 9.61 32.66
C VAL A 677 -6.93 8.78 31.38
N VAL A 678 -7.94 7.93 31.19
CA VAL A 678 -8.09 7.06 30.01
C VAL A 678 -8.39 7.91 28.76
N LYS A 679 -9.21 8.96 28.88
CA LYS A 679 -9.49 9.93 27.82
C LYS A 679 -8.22 10.68 27.40
N THR A 680 -7.40 11.12 28.36
CA THR A 680 -6.11 11.76 28.06
C THR A 680 -5.14 10.80 27.37
N ALA A 681 -5.08 9.54 27.81
CA ALA A 681 -4.29 8.50 27.14
C ALA A 681 -4.78 8.24 25.69
N ALA A 682 -6.09 8.15 25.47
CA ALA A 682 -6.68 7.97 24.15
C ALA A 682 -6.42 9.16 23.20
N ALA A 683 -6.35 10.38 23.73
CA ALA A 683 -5.99 11.60 22.99
C ALA A 683 -4.48 11.73 22.72
N ASN A 684 -3.62 10.90 23.33
CA ASN A 684 -2.17 11.01 23.21
C ASN A 684 -1.68 10.50 21.83
N GLU A 685 -1.19 11.40 20.99
CA GLU A 685 -0.72 11.07 19.64
C GLU A 685 0.61 10.32 19.60
N ASN A 686 1.40 10.33 20.68
CA ASN A 686 2.76 9.78 20.68
C ASN A 686 2.81 8.34 21.19
N CYS A 687 2.16 8.04 22.32
CA CYS A 687 2.21 6.72 22.97
C CYS A 687 0.85 6.28 23.56
N GLY A 688 -0.25 6.83 23.04
CA GLY A 688 -1.60 6.57 23.55
C GLY A 688 -2.07 5.12 23.45
N LEU A 689 -1.58 4.35 22.47
CA LEU A 689 -1.95 2.94 22.34
C LEU A 689 -1.34 2.12 23.48
N GLU A 690 -0.02 2.19 23.63
CA GLU A 690 0.73 1.50 24.67
C GLU A 690 0.26 1.90 26.07
N MET A 691 -0.17 3.15 26.22
CA MET A 691 -0.73 3.67 27.47
C MET A 691 -2.14 3.14 27.77
N ILE A 692 -3.01 3.02 26.75
CA ILE A 692 -4.33 2.40 26.89
C ILE A 692 -4.22 0.90 27.15
N GLU A 693 -3.28 0.20 26.50
CA GLU A 693 -2.93 -1.20 26.76
C GLU A 693 -2.53 -1.39 28.24
N LEU A 694 -1.54 -0.64 28.72
CA LEU A 694 -1.07 -0.71 30.11
C LEU A 694 -2.18 -0.44 31.14
N LEU A 695 -3.02 0.58 30.91
CA LEU A 695 -4.12 0.91 31.84
C LEU A 695 -5.18 -0.21 31.90
N LEU A 696 -5.47 -0.86 30.76
CA LEU A 696 -6.46 -1.94 30.65
C LEU A 696 -5.91 -3.34 30.97
N GLU A 697 -4.60 -3.50 31.14
CA GLU A 697 -3.99 -4.73 31.69
C GLU A 697 -4.00 -4.76 33.22
N GLU A 698 -3.84 -3.60 33.88
CA GLU A 698 -3.86 -3.52 35.35
C GLU A 698 -5.28 -3.54 35.97
N ARG A 699 -6.33 -3.19 35.20
CA ARG A 699 -7.70 -3.01 35.71
C ARG A 699 -8.78 -3.41 34.69
N GLU A 700 -9.47 -4.53 34.92
CA GLU A 700 -10.63 -4.98 34.13
C GLU A 700 -11.92 -4.15 34.37
N ASP A 701 -11.97 -3.28 35.39
CA ASP A 701 -13.14 -2.49 35.78
C ASP A 701 -13.20 -1.08 35.18
N ILE A 702 -12.29 -0.74 34.25
CA ILE A 702 -12.29 0.55 33.55
C ILE A 702 -13.47 0.62 32.58
N LEU A 703 -14.41 1.52 32.85
CA LEU A 703 -15.51 1.83 31.95
C LEU A 703 -15.02 2.69 30.78
N ILE A 704 -15.03 2.14 29.57
CA ILE A 704 -14.79 2.90 28.34
C ILE A 704 -16.08 3.61 27.94
N THR A 705 -16.04 4.94 27.96
CA THR A 705 -17.18 5.81 27.68
C THR A 705 -17.16 6.36 26.25
N GLU A 706 -18.25 6.99 25.85
CA GLU A 706 -18.35 7.76 24.60
C GLU A 706 -17.22 8.80 24.49
N GLU A 707 -16.87 9.47 25.58
CA GLU A 707 -15.84 10.52 25.61
C GLU A 707 -14.41 9.97 25.41
N VAL A 708 -14.12 8.75 25.87
CA VAL A 708 -12.85 8.05 25.59
C VAL A 708 -12.77 7.67 24.10
N LEU A 709 -13.86 7.15 23.54
CA LEU A 709 -13.91 6.76 22.13
C LEU A 709 -13.92 7.97 21.18
N LYS A 710 -14.52 9.09 21.59
CA LYS A 710 -14.44 10.38 20.89
C LYS A 710 -13.02 10.94 20.88
N ALA A 711 -12.30 10.82 22.00
CA ALA A 711 -10.88 11.19 22.06
C ALA A 711 -10.02 10.30 21.15
N ALA A 712 -10.23 8.99 21.15
CA ALA A 712 -9.56 8.07 20.22
C ALA A 712 -9.91 8.37 18.75
N ALA A 713 -11.18 8.67 18.45
CA ALA A 713 -11.65 9.02 17.10
C ALA A 713 -11.10 10.36 16.59
N GLY A 714 -10.71 11.28 17.48
CA GLY A 714 -10.02 12.53 17.15
C GLY A 714 -8.48 12.46 17.13
N ASN A 715 -7.87 11.34 17.51
CA ASN A 715 -6.41 11.19 17.57
C ASN A 715 -5.82 11.08 16.14
N LEU A 716 -4.92 11.99 15.77
CA LEU A 716 -4.41 12.13 14.39
C LEU A 716 -3.35 11.08 13.98
N ARG A 717 -2.91 10.24 14.92
CA ARG A 717 -1.85 9.23 14.67
C ARG A 717 -2.27 7.81 14.99
N ASN A 718 -2.61 7.53 16.25
CA ASN A 718 -2.81 6.18 16.77
C ASN A 718 -4.31 5.83 16.97
N GLY A 719 -5.21 6.76 16.66
CA GLY A 719 -6.65 6.62 16.93
C GLY A 719 -7.29 5.35 16.37
N TYR A 720 -6.84 4.86 15.21
CA TYR A 720 -7.32 3.59 14.66
C TYR A 720 -7.03 2.40 15.58
N ALA A 721 -5.74 2.20 15.92
CA ALA A 721 -5.32 1.06 16.71
C ALA A 721 -5.92 1.10 18.12
N ILE A 722 -6.08 2.31 18.69
CA ILE A 722 -6.78 2.52 19.96
C ILE A 722 -8.26 2.07 19.85
N ILE A 723 -8.98 2.50 18.81
CA ILE A 723 -10.38 2.07 18.59
C ILE A 723 -10.46 0.55 18.38
N GLU A 724 -9.60 -0.03 17.54
CA GLU A 724 -9.54 -1.46 17.26
C GLU A 724 -9.32 -2.28 18.54
N PHE A 725 -8.29 -1.93 19.33
CA PHE A 725 -7.97 -2.58 20.60
C PHE A 725 -9.11 -2.50 21.63
N LEU A 726 -9.72 -1.31 21.80
CA LEU A 726 -10.84 -1.11 22.72
C LEU A 726 -12.05 -1.97 22.33
N PHE A 727 -12.31 -2.13 21.04
CA PHE A 727 -13.37 -2.99 20.53
C PHE A 727 -13.04 -4.49 20.63
N GLU A 728 -11.80 -4.92 20.40
CA GLU A 728 -11.42 -6.33 20.54
C GLU A 728 -11.60 -6.84 21.97
N ARG A 729 -11.31 -6.01 22.99
CA ARG A 729 -11.52 -6.37 24.40
C ARG A 729 -12.98 -6.28 24.87
N LEU A 730 -13.82 -5.40 24.29
CA LEU A 730 -15.17 -5.13 24.80
C LEU A 730 -16.34 -5.64 23.93
N GLY A 731 -16.09 -5.94 22.65
CA GLY A 731 -17.10 -6.46 21.71
C GLY A 731 -18.30 -5.52 21.50
N ASN A 732 -19.48 -6.10 21.29
CA ASN A 732 -20.71 -5.38 20.93
C ASN A 732 -21.40 -4.63 22.10
N GLN A 733 -20.69 -4.30 23.18
CA GLN A 733 -21.30 -3.60 24.33
C GLN A 733 -21.46 -2.08 24.12
N PHE A 734 -20.80 -1.53 23.09
CA PHE A 734 -20.77 -0.11 22.78
C PHE A 734 -21.67 0.25 21.58
N LEU A 735 -22.39 1.38 21.68
CA LEU A 735 -23.18 1.97 20.61
C LEU A 735 -22.42 3.16 19.99
N ILE A 736 -22.07 3.05 18.71
CA ILE A 736 -21.46 4.15 17.94
C ILE A 736 -22.44 5.32 17.90
N THR A 737 -22.05 6.50 18.40
CA THR A 737 -22.88 7.71 18.44
C THR A 737 -22.54 8.70 17.31
N GLU A 738 -23.43 9.66 17.09
CA GLU A 738 -23.22 10.77 16.14
C GLU A 738 -21.94 11.56 16.47
N GLU A 739 -21.67 11.85 17.75
CA GLU A 739 -20.51 12.64 18.17
C GLU A 739 -19.17 11.92 17.92
N ILE A 740 -19.14 10.59 18.03
CA ILE A 740 -17.97 9.77 17.67
C ILE A 740 -17.79 9.76 16.14
N LEU A 741 -18.87 9.60 15.37
CA LEU A 741 -18.81 9.64 13.91
C LEU A 741 -18.41 11.02 13.37
N LYS A 742 -18.86 12.11 14.03
CA LYS A 742 -18.46 13.48 13.72
C LYS A 742 -16.98 13.74 14.02
N ALA A 743 -16.48 13.26 15.17
CA ALA A 743 -15.05 13.32 15.51
C ALA A 743 -14.19 12.54 14.50
N ALA A 744 -14.62 11.32 14.12
CA ALA A 744 -13.94 10.52 13.09
C ALA A 744 -14.02 11.18 11.70
N ALA A 745 -15.14 11.82 11.34
CA ALA A 745 -15.31 12.48 10.04
C ALA A 745 -14.45 13.75 9.88
N GLY A 746 -14.24 14.48 10.98
CA GLY A 746 -13.37 15.66 11.04
C GLY A 746 -11.89 15.37 11.33
N ASN A 747 -11.49 14.10 11.53
CA ASN A 747 -10.10 13.72 11.80
C ASN A 747 -9.26 13.80 10.51
N GLU A 748 -8.13 14.52 10.57
CA GLU A 748 -7.19 14.70 9.44
C GLU A 748 -5.91 13.85 9.57
N GLY A 749 -5.96 12.74 10.31
CA GLY A 749 -4.81 11.88 10.62
C GLY A 749 -4.26 11.11 9.41
N LEU A 750 -2.97 10.75 9.42
CA LEU A 750 -2.30 10.19 8.22
C LEU A 750 -2.60 8.69 7.95
N TYR A 751 -3.17 7.96 8.90
CA TYR A 751 -3.36 6.49 8.84
C TYR A 751 -4.83 6.09 8.69
N GLU A 752 -5.41 6.57 7.59
CA GLU A 752 -6.80 7.05 7.55
C GLU A 752 -7.78 6.06 6.86
N TYR A 753 -7.30 4.92 6.35
CA TYR A 753 -8.16 3.94 5.66
C TYR A 753 -9.03 3.09 6.60
N ASN A 754 -8.59 2.92 7.84
CA ASN A 754 -9.08 1.81 8.68
C ASN A 754 -10.21 2.23 9.62
N ILE A 755 -10.18 3.41 10.26
CA ILE A 755 -11.33 3.93 11.06
C ILE A 755 -12.60 3.96 10.19
N ARG A 756 -12.44 4.34 8.91
CA ARG A 756 -13.49 4.38 7.89
C ARG A 756 -14.15 3.01 7.67
N HIS A 757 -13.40 1.94 7.44
CA HIS A 757 -13.99 0.60 7.36
C HIS A 757 -14.56 0.18 8.72
N PHE A 758 -13.76 0.31 9.77
CA PHE A 758 -14.02 -0.30 11.06
C PHE A 758 -15.30 0.21 11.74
N LEU A 759 -15.54 1.52 11.73
CA LEU A 759 -16.75 2.11 12.30
C LEU A 759 -17.95 1.95 11.35
N PHE A 760 -17.77 2.16 10.04
CA PHE A 760 -18.91 2.22 9.13
C PHE A 760 -19.35 0.87 8.51
N GLU A 761 -18.49 -0.15 8.39
CA GLU A 761 -18.93 -1.50 8.00
C GLU A 761 -19.81 -2.15 9.07
N ARG A 762 -19.67 -1.73 10.33
CA ARG A 762 -20.53 -2.18 11.44
C ARG A 762 -21.84 -1.40 11.56
N LEU A 763 -22.11 -0.43 10.69
CA LEU A 763 -23.36 0.34 10.64
C LEU A 763 -24.41 -0.29 9.69
N GLU A 764 -24.69 -1.58 9.82
CA GLU A 764 -25.74 -2.26 9.07
C GLU A 764 -27.16 -1.91 9.60
N ASN A 765 -27.60 -0.68 9.35
CA ASN A 765 -28.98 -0.15 9.50
C ASN A 765 -29.43 0.41 10.87
N GLN A 766 -28.55 0.99 11.71
CA GLN A 766 -28.97 1.55 13.02
C GLN A 766 -28.85 3.08 13.21
N PHE A 767 -28.23 3.83 12.30
CA PHE A 767 -28.02 5.28 12.48
C PHE A 767 -28.50 6.12 11.31
N LEU A 768 -29.09 7.28 11.64
CA LEU A 768 -29.38 8.35 10.68
C LEU A 768 -28.12 9.21 10.54
N ILE A 769 -27.57 9.33 9.33
CA ILE A 769 -26.48 10.29 9.08
C ILE A 769 -27.06 11.70 9.09
N THR A 770 -26.47 12.57 9.89
CA THR A 770 -26.90 13.95 10.07
C THR A 770 -26.11 14.94 9.21
N GLU A 771 -26.65 16.15 9.07
CA GLU A 771 -25.99 17.28 8.42
C GLU A 771 -24.60 17.57 9.03
N GLU A 772 -24.45 17.42 10.35
CA GLU A 772 -23.22 17.72 11.07
C GLU A 772 -22.07 16.75 10.76
N ILE A 773 -22.36 15.46 10.55
CA ILE A 773 -21.35 14.47 10.10
C ILE A 773 -20.90 14.81 8.67
N LEU A 774 -21.85 15.13 7.78
CA LEU A 774 -21.55 15.50 6.40
C LEU A 774 -20.80 16.83 6.29
N LYS A 775 -21.10 17.80 7.16
CA LYS A 775 -20.40 19.08 7.26
C LYS A 775 -18.96 18.91 7.76
N ALA A 776 -18.76 18.07 8.78
CA ALA A 776 -17.42 17.69 9.25
C ALA A 776 -16.60 17.01 8.14
N ALA A 777 -17.19 16.06 7.41
CA ALA A 777 -16.55 15.43 6.27
C ALA A 777 -16.29 16.42 5.11
N ALA A 778 -17.20 17.36 4.84
CA ALA A 778 -17.03 18.36 3.78
C ALA A 778 -15.91 19.38 4.10
N GLY A 779 -15.69 19.69 5.38
CA GLY A 779 -14.58 20.53 5.84
C GLY A 779 -13.22 19.84 5.93
N ASN A 780 -13.18 18.50 6.01
CA ASN A 780 -11.93 17.73 6.17
C ASN A 780 -11.02 17.88 4.93
N VAL A 781 -9.85 18.51 5.10
CA VAL A 781 -8.94 18.86 3.98
C VAL A 781 -8.10 17.69 3.47
N ARG A 782 -8.18 16.53 4.13
CA ARG A 782 -7.56 15.28 3.69
C ARG A 782 -8.61 14.35 3.11
N ASN A 783 -9.24 13.48 3.89
CA ASN A 783 -10.10 12.43 3.33
C ASN A 783 -11.61 12.71 3.31
N GLY A 784 -12.03 13.98 3.43
CA GLY A 784 -13.44 14.37 3.33
C GLY A 784 -14.21 13.73 2.18
N TYR A 785 -13.59 13.61 1.01
CA TYR A 785 -14.16 12.92 -0.16
C TYR A 785 -14.46 11.44 0.08
N ALA A 786 -13.51 10.68 0.63
CA ALA A 786 -13.63 9.24 0.81
C ALA A 786 -14.70 8.90 1.87
N ILE A 787 -14.88 9.81 2.83
CA ILE A 787 -15.98 9.75 3.79
C ILE A 787 -17.29 10.00 3.05
N ILE A 788 -17.44 11.16 2.39
CA ILE A 788 -18.65 11.57 1.66
C ILE A 788 -19.14 10.50 0.65
N GLU A 789 -18.26 9.95 -0.19
CA GLU A 789 -18.64 8.89 -1.14
C GLU A 789 -19.14 7.62 -0.44
N PHE A 790 -18.50 7.22 0.67
CA PHE A 790 -18.96 6.07 1.44
C PHE A 790 -20.36 6.31 2.05
N LEU A 791 -20.62 7.50 2.61
CA LEU A 791 -21.94 7.85 3.16
C LEU A 791 -23.01 7.84 2.06
N PHE A 792 -22.67 8.29 0.84
CA PHE A 792 -23.56 8.22 -0.32
C PHE A 792 -23.78 6.78 -0.83
N GLU A 793 -22.75 5.93 -0.83
CA GLU A 793 -22.84 4.53 -1.28
C GLU A 793 -23.78 3.71 -0.38
N LYS A 794 -23.72 3.91 0.94
CA LYS A 794 -24.51 3.14 1.91
C LYS A 794 -25.94 3.65 2.14
N LEU A 795 -26.24 4.94 1.92
CA LEU A 795 -27.55 5.53 2.21
C LEU A 795 -28.39 5.92 0.98
N GLU A 796 -28.04 5.50 -0.24
CA GLU A 796 -28.86 5.68 -1.47
C GLU A 796 -29.44 7.11 -1.68
N ASN A 797 -28.72 8.15 -1.24
CA ASN A 797 -29.13 9.57 -1.27
C ASN A 797 -30.33 9.96 -0.35
N GLN A 798 -30.53 9.31 0.79
CA GLN A 798 -31.64 9.62 1.74
C GLN A 798 -31.53 10.97 2.48
N PHE A 799 -30.45 11.74 2.33
CA PHE A 799 -30.22 13.00 3.05
C PHE A 799 -30.18 14.23 2.12
N LEU A 800 -30.66 15.37 2.63
CA LEU A 800 -30.66 16.65 1.92
C LEU A 800 -29.30 17.35 2.10
N ILE A 801 -28.68 17.77 1.00
CA ILE A 801 -27.47 18.59 1.03
C ILE A 801 -27.89 20.05 1.27
N THR A 802 -27.31 20.69 2.29
CA THR A 802 -27.64 22.05 2.73
C THR A 802 -26.59 23.07 2.29
N GLU A 803 -26.91 24.36 2.44
CA GLU A 803 -25.97 25.46 2.21
C GLU A 803 -24.71 25.33 3.06
N GLU A 804 -24.83 24.93 4.33
CA GLU A 804 -23.71 24.81 5.26
C GLU A 804 -22.72 23.69 4.87
N ILE A 805 -23.21 22.57 4.33
CA ILE A 805 -22.36 21.50 3.77
C ILE A 805 -21.60 22.01 2.53
N LEU A 806 -22.28 22.74 1.64
CA LEU A 806 -21.67 23.28 0.42
C LEU A 806 -20.69 24.41 0.71
N LYS A 807 -20.96 25.24 1.73
CA LYS A 807 -20.04 26.27 2.22
C LYS A 807 -18.77 25.65 2.81
N ALA A 808 -18.90 24.59 3.61
CA ALA A 808 -17.76 23.83 4.11
C ALA A 808 -16.93 23.20 2.97
N ALA A 809 -17.60 22.61 1.96
CA ALA A 809 -16.93 22.06 0.77
C ALA A 809 -16.26 23.13 -0.11
N ALA A 810 -16.87 24.31 -0.24
CA ALA A 810 -16.34 25.43 -1.03
C ALA A 810 -15.11 26.08 -0.37
N GLY A 811 -15.10 26.16 0.97
CA GLY A 811 -13.95 26.60 1.76
C GLY A 811 -12.87 25.54 1.97
N ASN A 812 -13.05 24.31 1.47
CA ASN A 812 -12.08 23.23 1.68
C ASN A 812 -10.83 23.43 0.79
N GLU A 813 -9.68 23.66 1.44
CA GLU A 813 -8.39 23.92 0.76
C GLU A 813 -7.64 22.64 0.35
N GLY A 814 -8.22 21.49 0.67
CA GLY A 814 -7.61 20.17 0.67
C GLY A 814 -7.22 19.57 -0.68
N LEU A 815 -6.41 18.51 -0.64
CA LEU A 815 -5.89 17.84 -1.86
C LEU A 815 -6.99 17.14 -2.67
N TYR A 816 -8.06 16.70 -2.02
CA TYR A 816 -9.14 15.91 -2.62
C TYR A 816 -10.43 16.72 -2.84
N ARG A 817 -10.39 18.06 -2.69
CA ARG A 817 -11.59 18.91 -2.84
C ARG A 817 -12.24 18.81 -4.22
N ASP A 818 -11.49 18.48 -5.29
CA ASP A 818 -12.08 18.26 -6.63
C ASP A 818 -13.04 17.07 -6.62
N ASN A 819 -12.70 16.05 -5.84
CA ASN A 819 -13.51 14.87 -5.65
C ASN A 819 -14.68 15.15 -4.69
N ILE A 820 -14.47 15.91 -3.60
CA ILE A 820 -15.58 16.43 -2.74
C ILE A 820 -16.57 17.25 -3.58
N ARG A 821 -16.05 18.18 -4.39
CA ARG A 821 -16.80 19.03 -5.32
C ARG A 821 -17.56 18.17 -6.33
N GLN A 822 -16.92 17.14 -6.87
CA GLN A 822 -17.59 16.22 -7.78
C GLN A 822 -18.75 15.49 -7.10
N SER A 823 -18.51 14.85 -5.96
CA SER A 823 -19.52 14.10 -5.20
C SER A 823 -20.71 14.94 -4.76
N LEU A 824 -20.48 16.11 -4.15
CA LEU A 824 -21.56 16.95 -3.65
C LEU A 824 -22.29 17.68 -4.78
N PHE A 825 -21.58 18.32 -5.71
CA PHE A 825 -22.20 19.22 -6.69
C PHE A 825 -22.65 18.51 -7.98
N GLU A 826 -22.11 17.35 -8.38
CA GLU A 826 -22.69 16.60 -9.52
C GLU A 826 -23.99 15.89 -9.12
N ARG A 827 -24.09 15.38 -7.88
CA ARG A 827 -25.29 14.69 -7.36
C ARG A 827 -26.47 15.66 -7.10
N LEU A 828 -26.20 16.95 -6.88
CA LEU A 828 -27.21 17.99 -6.64
C LEU A 828 -28.06 18.39 -7.86
N GLY A 829 -27.60 18.10 -9.07
CA GLY A 829 -28.31 18.48 -10.30
C GLY A 829 -28.57 20.01 -10.40
N ASN A 830 -29.78 20.38 -10.85
CA ASN A 830 -30.20 21.78 -11.01
C ASN A 830 -31.14 22.25 -9.88
N GLN A 831 -31.27 21.52 -8.77
CA GLN A 831 -32.33 21.74 -7.78
C GLN A 831 -31.96 22.74 -6.67
N PHE A 832 -30.67 23.00 -6.46
CA PHE A 832 -30.17 23.91 -5.43
C PHE A 832 -29.90 25.31 -5.99
N LEU A 833 -30.03 26.34 -5.16
CA LEU A 833 -29.74 27.74 -5.50
C LEU A 833 -28.34 28.10 -5.01
N ILE A 834 -27.43 28.56 -5.88
CA ILE A 834 -26.13 29.08 -5.43
C ILE A 834 -26.35 30.41 -4.69
N THR A 835 -25.82 30.50 -3.47
CA THR A 835 -25.93 31.67 -2.59
C THR A 835 -24.63 32.47 -2.56
N GLU A 836 -24.72 33.73 -2.10
CA GLU A 836 -23.57 34.61 -1.91
C GLU A 836 -22.52 34.00 -0.95
N GLU A 837 -22.96 33.34 0.13
CA GLU A 837 -22.06 32.76 1.13
C GLU A 837 -21.24 31.58 0.58
N ILE A 838 -21.80 30.76 -0.32
CA ILE A 838 -21.06 29.69 -1.02
C ILE A 838 -20.02 30.30 -1.97
N LEU A 839 -20.40 31.34 -2.72
CA LEU A 839 -19.48 32.03 -3.64
C LEU A 839 -18.36 32.75 -2.88
N LYS A 840 -18.67 33.37 -1.74
CA LYS A 840 -17.70 34.04 -0.86
C LYS A 840 -16.71 33.05 -0.25
N ALA A 841 -17.18 31.88 0.19
CA ALA A 841 -16.33 30.79 0.67
C ALA A 841 -15.41 30.24 -0.43
N ALA A 842 -15.91 30.02 -1.65
CA ALA A 842 -15.10 29.59 -2.79
C ALA A 842 -14.08 30.67 -3.22
N ALA A 843 -14.47 31.95 -3.19
CA ALA A 843 -13.61 33.08 -3.56
C ALA A 843 -12.47 33.31 -2.56
N GLY A 844 -12.73 33.13 -1.26
CA GLY A 844 -11.77 33.27 -0.18
C GLY A 844 -10.91 32.02 0.11
N ASN A 845 -11.10 30.91 -0.60
CA ASN A 845 -10.33 29.68 -0.42
C ASN A 845 -8.84 29.90 -0.79
N GLU A 846 -7.93 29.88 0.18
CA GLU A 846 -6.49 30.16 -0.03
C GLU A 846 -5.74 28.95 -0.62
N GLY A 847 -6.42 27.82 -0.78
CA GLY A 847 -5.93 26.65 -1.48
C GLY A 847 -5.56 26.92 -2.94
N LEU A 848 -4.79 26.00 -3.53
CA LEU A 848 -4.24 26.11 -4.89
C LEU A 848 -5.29 26.21 -6.03
N TYR A 849 -6.59 26.01 -5.75
CA TYR A 849 -7.63 25.79 -6.77
C TYR A 849 -9.00 26.44 -6.42
N GLY A 850 -9.06 27.46 -5.56
CA GLY A 850 -10.31 28.20 -5.31
C GLY A 850 -10.92 28.77 -6.61
N TYR A 851 -10.05 29.17 -7.54
CA TYR A 851 -10.38 29.51 -8.94
C TYR A 851 -11.19 28.40 -9.64
N ASP A 852 -10.78 27.12 -9.54
CA ASP A 852 -11.45 26.01 -10.24
C ASP A 852 -12.84 25.72 -9.64
N ILE A 853 -13.04 25.97 -8.34
CA ILE A 853 -14.36 25.92 -7.70
C ILE A 853 -15.25 27.02 -8.25
N ILE A 854 -14.78 28.27 -8.26
CA ILE A 854 -15.51 29.42 -8.82
C ILE A 854 -15.85 29.23 -10.30
N GLN A 855 -14.90 28.74 -11.11
CA GLN A 855 -15.13 28.43 -12.52
C GLN A 855 -16.20 27.35 -12.70
N PHE A 856 -16.13 26.26 -11.92
CA PHE A 856 -17.11 25.16 -12.01
C PHE A 856 -18.53 25.61 -11.59
N LEU A 857 -18.64 26.36 -10.49
CA LEU A 857 -19.92 26.92 -10.05
C LEU A 857 -20.51 27.85 -11.11
N PHE A 858 -19.65 28.65 -11.75
CA PHE A 858 -20.06 29.51 -12.85
C PHE A 858 -20.55 28.72 -14.08
N GLU A 859 -19.78 27.75 -14.57
CA GLU A 859 -20.13 26.93 -15.74
C GLU A 859 -21.43 26.15 -15.55
N ARG A 860 -21.74 25.74 -14.32
CA ARG A 860 -22.92 24.93 -14.01
C ARG A 860 -24.17 25.74 -13.65
N PHE A 861 -24.00 26.92 -13.06
CA PHE A 861 -25.07 27.76 -12.50
C PHE A 861 -25.05 29.21 -13.02
N GLU A 862 -24.53 29.47 -14.23
CA GLU A 862 -24.38 30.81 -14.85
C GLU A 862 -25.62 31.72 -14.68
N ASN A 863 -26.84 31.16 -14.79
CA ASN A 863 -28.10 31.90 -14.66
C ASN A 863 -28.48 32.33 -13.22
N GLN A 864 -27.77 31.84 -12.21
CA GLN A 864 -27.97 32.17 -10.78
C GLN A 864 -26.77 32.92 -10.18
N PHE A 865 -25.71 33.12 -10.97
CA PHE A 865 -24.41 33.58 -10.47
C PHE A 865 -24.39 35.10 -10.31
N LEU A 866 -24.83 35.58 -9.14
CA LEU A 866 -24.81 37.00 -8.79
C LEU A 866 -23.46 37.37 -8.15
N ILE A 867 -22.78 38.38 -8.70
CA ILE A 867 -21.57 38.95 -8.11
C ILE A 867 -21.90 40.18 -7.27
N THR A 868 -21.37 40.18 -6.04
CA THR A 868 -21.48 41.25 -5.06
C THR A 868 -20.09 41.80 -4.73
N GLU A 869 -20.05 42.97 -4.11
CA GLU A 869 -18.81 43.57 -3.59
C GLU A 869 -18.10 42.65 -2.58
N ASP A 870 -18.86 41.93 -1.75
CA ASP A 870 -18.32 41.04 -0.72
C ASP A 870 -17.62 39.80 -1.31
N ILE A 871 -18.13 39.23 -2.42
CA ILE A 871 -17.45 38.14 -3.15
C ILE A 871 -16.15 38.66 -3.78
N LEU A 872 -16.16 39.87 -4.34
CA LEU A 872 -14.97 40.49 -4.94
C LEU A 872 -13.92 40.86 -3.88
N LYS A 873 -14.33 41.34 -2.69
CA LYS A 873 -13.44 41.56 -1.55
C LYS A 873 -12.83 40.25 -1.05
N ALA A 874 -13.60 39.15 -0.99
CA ALA A 874 -13.08 37.84 -0.63
C ALA A 874 -12.03 37.32 -1.63
N ALA A 875 -12.29 37.45 -2.94
CA ALA A 875 -11.32 37.09 -3.98
C ALA A 875 -10.05 37.97 -3.93
N ALA A 876 -10.22 39.28 -3.78
CA ALA A 876 -9.13 40.26 -3.74
C ALA A 876 -8.23 40.12 -2.50
N GLY A 877 -8.83 39.79 -1.34
CA GLY A 877 -8.14 39.58 -0.07
C GLY A 877 -7.52 38.19 0.10
N ASN A 878 -7.79 37.24 -0.81
CA ASN A 878 -7.30 35.87 -0.77
C ASN A 878 -5.76 35.85 -0.86
N LYS A 879 -5.08 35.40 0.21
CA LYS A 879 -3.60 35.39 0.30
C LYS A 879 -2.98 34.22 -0.45
N GLY A 880 -3.79 33.22 -0.79
CA GLY A 880 -3.42 32.00 -1.47
C GLY A 880 -3.12 32.18 -2.97
N LEU A 881 -2.36 31.24 -3.53
CA LEU A 881 -1.87 31.32 -4.92
C LEU A 881 -2.96 31.38 -6.00
N CYS A 882 -4.20 31.00 -5.68
CA CYS A 882 -5.32 31.11 -6.63
C CYS A 882 -6.00 32.50 -6.62
N GLY A 883 -5.77 33.34 -5.60
CA GLY A 883 -6.48 34.62 -5.42
C GLY A 883 -6.41 35.55 -6.64
N TYR A 884 -5.25 35.62 -7.31
CA TYR A 884 -5.11 36.33 -8.59
C TYR A 884 -6.01 35.75 -9.69
N SER A 885 -5.94 34.44 -9.92
CA SER A 885 -6.73 33.75 -10.95
C SER A 885 -8.24 33.91 -10.70
N THR A 886 -8.68 33.74 -9.45
CA THR A 886 -10.07 33.91 -9.01
C THR A 886 -10.54 35.35 -9.26
N THR A 887 -9.78 36.35 -8.77
CA THR A 887 -10.13 37.76 -8.96
C THR A 887 -10.17 38.13 -10.43
N ARG A 888 -9.16 37.71 -11.20
CA ARG A 888 -9.09 37.94 -12.65
C ARG A 888 -10.30 37.36 -13.38
N PHE A 889 -10.69 36.13 -13.09
CA PHE A 889 -11.86 35.49 -13.70
C PHE A 889 -13.15 36.25 -13.44
N LEU A 890 -13.38 36.64 -12.17
CA LEU A 890 -14.55 37.44 -11.80
C LEU A 890 -14.55 38.79 -12.53
N PHE A 891 -13.40 39.47 -12.60
CA PHE A 891 -13.28 40.75 -13.28
C PHE A 891 -13.44 40.64 -14.81
N GLU A 892 -12.85 39.63 -15.45
CA GLU A 892 -12.95 39.43 -16.91
C GLU A 892 -14.38 39.02 -17.35
N ARG A 893 -15.12 38.27 -16.52
CA ARG A 893 -16.44 37.73 -16.88
C ARG A 893 -17.62 38.60 -16.44
N PHE A 894 -17.46 39.40 -15.37
CA PHE A 894 -18.51 40.22 -14.77
C PHE A 894 -18.24 41.74 -14.81
N GLU A 895 -17.28 42.21 -15.60
CA GLU A 895 -16.89 43.62 -15.76
C GLU A 895 -18.06 44.62 -15.86
N ASN A 896 -19.18 44.22 -16.47
CA ASN A 896 -20.36 45.05 -16.68
C ASN A 896 -21.40 44.99 -15.54
N GLN A 897 -21.15 44.24 -14.46
CA GLN A 897 -22.10 44.01 -13.35
C GLN A 897 -21.68 44.66 -12.02
N PHE A 898 -20.42 45.10 -11.89
CA PHE A 898 -19.90 45.73 -10.67
C PHE A 898 -19.06 46.97 -10.99
N LEU A 899 -18.76 47.77 -9.96
CA LEU A 899 -17.82 48.89 -10.03
C LEU A 899 -16.62 48.61 -9.12
N ILE A 900 -15.43 49.08 -9.51
CA ILE A 900 -14.25 49.01 -8.64
C ILE A 900 -14.42 50.05 -7.54
N THR A 901 -14.67 49.58 -6.32
CA THR A 901 -14.84 50.42 -5.12
C THR A 901 -13.53 50.59 -4.37
N GLU A 902 -13.49 51.58 -3.48
CA GLU A 902 -12.38 51.78 -2.54
C GLU A 902 -12.17 50.55 -1.63
N GLU A 903 -13.26 49.87 -1.25
CA GLU A 903 -13.23 48.71 -0.36
C GLU A 903 -12.65 47.45 -1.02
N ILE A 904 -12.89 47.25 -2.32
CA ILE A 904 -12.19 46.21 -3.10
C ILE A 904 -10.71 46.55 -3.20
N LEU A 905 -10.35 47.81 -3.49
CA LEU A 905 -8.95 48.23 -3.60
C LEU A 905 -8.19 48.15 -2.26
N LYS A 906 -8.85 48.42 -1.12
CA LYS A 906 -8.31 48.15 0.23
C LYS A 906 -8.03 46.67 0.45
N ALA A 907 -8.94 45.78 0.02
CA ALA A 907 -8.74 44.33 0.12
C ALA A 907 -7.54 43.84 -0.71
N VAL A 908 -7.36 44.37 -1.93
CA VAL A 908 -6.16 44.13 -2.76
C VAL A 908 -4.89 44.65 -2.06
N ALA A 909 -4.95 45.84 -1.49
CA ALA A 909 -3.79 46.50 -0.88
C ALA A 909 -3.34 45.85 0.43
N GLY A 910 -4.30 45.44 1.28
CA GLY A 910 -4.05 44.72 2.53
C GLY A 910 -3.72 43.24 2.37
N ASN A 911 -3.64 42.71 1.14
CA ASN A 911 -3.34 41.31 0.90
C ASN A 911 -1.85 40.99 1.17
N GLU A 912 -1.59 40.19 2.21
CA GLU A 912 -0.24 39.81 2.65
C GLU A 912 0.49 38.84 1.69
N GLY A 913 -0.25 38.19 0.78
CA GLY A 913 0.26 37.26 -0.23
C GLY A 913 0.80 37.95 -1.48
N SER A 914 1.28 37.15 -2.46
CA SER A 914 1.73 37.70 -3.75
C SER A 914 0.59 38.26 -4.59
N CYS A 915 -0.60 37.69 -4.47
CA CYS A 915 -1.76 37.97 -5.31
C CYS A 915 -2.21 39.43 -5.31
N GLY A 916 -2.06 40.16 -4.20
CA GLY A 916 -2.38 41.60 -4.15
C GLY A 916 -1.61 42.42 -5.19
N CYS A 917 -0.35 42.07 -5.45
CA CYS A 917 0.48 42.73 -6.45
C CYS A 917 0.01 42.43 -7.88
N ASP A 918 -0.27 41.16 -8.17
CA ASP A 918 -0.72 40.72 -9.49
C ASP A 918 -2.12 41.27 -9.82
N VAL A 919 -3.01 41.31 -8.82
CA VAL A 919 -4.36 41.86 -8.94
C VAL A 919 -4.33 43.37 -9.17
N ILE A 920 -3.56 44.17 -8.40
CA ILE A 920 -3.52 45.62 -8.63
C ILE A 920 -2.93 45.95 -10.01
N GLN A 921 -1.92 45.19 -10.46
CA GLN A 921 -1.34 45.37 -11.79
C GLN A 921 -2.37 45.08 -12.89
N PHE A 922 -3.10 43.97 -12.79
CA PHE A 922 -4.17 43.62 -13.72
C PHE A 922 -5.29 44.67 -13.74
N ILE A 923 -5.69 45.20 -12.57
CA ILE A 923 -6.69 46.28 -12.47
C ILE A 923 -6.22 47.53 -13.22
N PHE A 924 -4.97 47.97 -13.05
CA PHE A 924 -4.41 49.08 -13.83
C PHE A 924 -4.32 48.80 -15.34
N GLU A 925 -4.00 47.57 -15.74
CA GLU A 925 -3.90 47.18 -17.15
C GLU A 925 -5.26 47.12 -17.86
N ARG A 926 -6.32 46.72 -17.14
CA ARG A 926 -7.68 46.58 -17.70
C ARG A 926 -8.51 47.86 -17.61
N PHE A 927 -8.49 48.54 -16.46
CA PHE A 927 -9.36 49.69 -16.17
C PHE A 927 -8.63 51.04 -16.24
N GLY A 928 -7.30 51.04 -16.38
CA GLY A 928 -6.50 52.27 -16.45
C GLY A 928 -6.65 53.12 -15.19
N ASN A 929 -6.88 54.42 -15.36
CA ASN A 929 -7.02 55.40 -14.27
C ASN A 929 -8.50 55.72 -13.97
N GLN A 930 -9.42 54.77 -14.16
CA GLN A 930 -10.87 54.96 -13.91
C GLN A 930 -11.24 54.94 -12.42
N PHE A 931 -10.31 54.57 -11.54
CA PHE A 931 -10.45 54.55 -10.09
C PHE A 931 -9.36 55.44 -9.44
N LEU A 932 -9.64 55.94 -8.24
CA LEU A 932 -8.71 56.78 -7.48
C LEU A 932 -8.05 55.96 -6.37
N ILE A 933 -6.73 56.04 -6.23
CA ILE A 933 -6.03 55.54 -5.04
C ILE A 933 -6.12 56.62 -3.95
N THR A 934 -6.89 56.33 -2.91
CA THR A 934 -7.10 57.19 -1.74
C THR A 934 -6.00 57.00 -0.69
N GLU A 935 -5.95 57.89 0.30
CA GLU A 935 -5.07 57.76 1.45
C GLU A 935 -5.35 56.44 2.22
N GLU A 936 -6.61 56.03 2.35
CA GLU A 936 -6.98 54.81 3.10
C GLU A 936 -6.56 53.52 2.38
N ILE A 937 -6.56 53.48 1.04
CA ILE A 937 -5.98 52.36 0.27
C ILE A 937 -4.47 52.28 0.52
N LEU A 938 -3.78 53.43 0.61
CA LEU A 938 -2.34 53.46 0.91
C LEU A 938 -2.04 53.06 2.35
N LYS A 939 -2.87 53.45 3.33
CA LYS A 939 -2.76 52.95 4.71
C LYS A 939 -2.89 51.43 4.77
N ALA A 940 -3.82 50.83 4.01
CA ALA A 940 -3.94 49.38 3.87
C ALA A 940 -2.70 48.74 3.19
N ALA A 941 -2.19 49.33 2.12
CA ALA A 941 -0.98 48.87 1.41
C ALA A 941 0.27 48.89 2.29
N VAL A 942 0.37 49.90 3.15
CA VAL A 942 1.57 50.21 3.95
C VAL A 942 1.53 49.57 5.33
N GLY A 943 0.35 49.36 5.94
CA GLY A 943 0.19 48.62 7.19
C GLY A 943 0.25 47.09 7.05
N ASN A 944 0.52 46.60 5.85
CA ASN A 944 0.65 45.18 5.51
C ASN A 944 2.05 44.67 5.89
N GLU A 945 2.13 43.77 6.87
CA GLU A 945 3.41 43.18 7.34
C GLU A 945 3.95 42.06 6.41
N GLY A 946 3.22 41.71 5.34
CA GLY A 946 3.61 40.71 4.36
C GLY A 946 4.83 41.10 3.52
N SER A 947 5.59 40.10 3.06
CA SER A 947 6.83 40.33 2.26
C SER A 947 6.59 41.05 0.92
N TYR A 948 5.34 41.15 0.45
CA TYR A 948 4.97 41.73 -0.83
C TYR A 948 4.54 43.21 -0.76
N ALA A 949 4.28 43.77 0.43
CA ALA A 949 3.85 45.17 0.60
C ALA A 949 4.83 46.18 -0.03
N THR A 950 6.13 45.91 0.05
CA THR A 950 7.18 46.71 -0.63
C THR A 950 7.07 46.66 -2.16
N TYR A 951 6.66 45.52 -2.72
CA TYR A 951 6.50 45.34 -4.17
C TYR A 951 5.23 46.02 -4.67
N LEU A 952 4.13 45.90 -3.92
CA LEU A 952 2.88 46.62 -4.14
C LEU A 952 3.12 48.14 -4.22
N MET A 953 3.83 48.71 -3.26
CA MET A 953 4.17 50.15 -3.26
C MET A 953 5.01 50.55 -4.48
N LYS A 954 5.92 49.71 -4.97
CA LYS A 954 6.67 49.97 -6.21
C LYS A 954 5.74 50.02 -7.43
N ILE A 955 4.79 49.09 -7.55
CA ILE A 955 3.81 49.07 -8.64
C ILE A 955 2.97 50.35 -8.63
N LEU A 956 2.49 50.78 -7.45
CA LEU A 956 1.75 52.04 -7.31
C LEU A 956 2.58 53.24 -7.81
N PHE A 957 3.82 53.39 -7.34
CA PHE A 957 4.73 54.46 -7.80
C PHE A 957 5.04 54.40 -9.30
N GLU A 958 5.07 53.23 -9.92
CA GLU A 958 5.29 53.09 -11.36
C GLU A 958 4.06 53.45 -12.21
N LYS A 959 2.84 53.22 -11.71
CA LYS A 959 1.59 53.53 -12.42
C LYS A 959 1.12 54.97 -12.21
N LEU A 960 1.31 55.53 -11.02
CA LEU A 960 0.79 56.86 -10.64
C LEU A 960 1.86 57.95 -10.50
N GLY A 961 3.15 57.58 -10.37
CA GLY A 961 4.24 58.53 -10.20
C GLY A 961 4.06 59.42 -8.97
N ASP A 962 4.33 60.72 -9.15
CA ASP A 962 4.25 61.74 -8.09
C ASP A 962 2.79 62.09 -7.68
N GLN A 963 1.76 61.46 -8.27
CA GLN A 963 0.34 61.75 -7.96
C GLN A 963 -0.21 60.95 -6.76
N ILE A 964 0.61 60.12 -6.11
CA ILE A 964 0.19 59.29 -4.97
C ILE A 964 0.02 60.18 -3.72
N PRO A 965 -1.14 60.15 -3.03
CA PRO A 965 -1.38 60.91 -1.81
C PRO A 965 -0.68 60.29 -0.60
N ILE A 966 0.66 60.36 -0.55
CA ILE A 966 1.45 60.05 0.64
C ILE A 966 1.26 61.16 1.68
N THR A 967 0.98 60.78 2.92
CA THR A 967 0.82 61.67 4.09
C THR A 967 1.79 61.28 5.19
N GLU A 968 1.99 62.16 6.17
CA GLU A 968 2.79 61.84 7.36
C GLU A 968 2.26 60.62 8.12
N GLU A 969 0.94 60.43 8.17
CA GLU A 969 0.32 59.28 8.84
C GLU A 969 0.63 57.95 8.14
N ILE A 970 0.69 57.93 6.80
CA ILE A 970 1.13 56.75 6.04
C ILE A 970 2.57 56.36 6.42
N LEU A 971 3.46 57.34 6.61
CA LEU A 971 4.84 57.08 7.03
C LEU A 971 4.92 56.56 8.48
N LYS A 972 4.08 57.07 9.39
CA LYS A 972 3.97 56.58 10.77
C LYS A 972 3.42 55.15 10.84
N ILE A 973 2.47 54.81 9.98
CA ILE A 973 1.95 53.42 9.85
C ILE A 973 3.07 52.50 9.33
N ALA A 974 3.78 52.89 8.27
CA ALA A 974 4.93 52.14 7.76
C ALA A 974 6.00 51.87 8.85
N ALA A 975 6.19 52.85 9.74
CA ALA A 975 7.17 52.80 10.82
C ALA A 975 6.79 51.83 11.96
N ARG A 976 5.51 51.45 12.07
CA ARG A 976 4.99 50.56 13.12
C ARG A 976 5.00 49.08 12.75
N ASN A 977 5.21 48.75 11.47
CA ASN A 977 5.28 47.37 10.98
C ASN A 977 6.49 46.62 11.55
N LYS A 978 6.27 45.39 12.00
CA LYS A 978 7.29 44.57 12.65
C LYS A 978 8.09 43.72 11.65
N GLY A 979 9.27 43.31 12.09
CA GLY A 979 10.10 42.31 11.40
C GLY A 979 11.19 42.88 10.48
N PRO A 980 12.16 42.03 10.06
CA PRO A 980 13.48 42.45 9.54
C PRO A 980 13.47 43.05 8.12
N ARG A 981 12.29 43.39 7.59
CA ARG A 981 12.09 43.95 6.25
C ARG A 981 11.13 45.15 6.24
N SER A 982 10.54 45.55 7.37
CA SER A 982 9.53 46.62 7.40
C SER A 982 10.07 47.98 6.90
N TYR A 983 11.35 48.26 7.17
CA TYR A 983 12.04 49.47 6.66
C TYR A 983 12.06 49.60 5.12
N LEU A 984 11.87 48.51 4.37
CA LEU A 984 11.93 48.53 2.90
C LEU A 984 10.80 49.37 2.28
N ILE A 985 9.63 49.44 2.92
CA ILE A 985 8.50 50.26 2.46
C ILE A 985 8.87 51.74 2.52
N ILE A 986 9.45 52.17 3.65
CA ILE A 986 9.91 53.55 3.84
C ILE A 986 11.06 53.89 2.91
N LEU A 987 12.01 52.96 2.68
CA LEU A 987 13.05 53.17 1.67
C LEU A 987 12.49 53.36 0.26
N VAL A 988 11.45 52.62 -0.15
CA VAL A 988 10.81 52.82 -1.46
C VAL A 988 10.16 54.20 -1.57
N ILE A 989 9.46 54.65 -0.51
CA ILE A 989 8.85 55.99 -0.49
C ILE A 989 9.93 57.07 -0.52
N PHE A 990 11.00 56.91 0.27
CA PHE A 990 12.15 57.82 0.31
C PHE A 990 12.88 57.91 -1.03
N GLU A 991 13.18 56.78 -1.68
CA GLU A 991 13.91 56.75 -2.96
C GLU A 991 13.10 57.32 -4.13
N ARG A 992 11.76 57.31 -4.05
CA ARG A 992 10.88 57.87 -5.09
C ARG A 992 10.54 59.35 -4.86
N LEU A 993 10.23 59.77 -3.64
CA LEU A 993 9.84 61.15 -3.34
C LEU A 993 11.03 62.04 -2.93
N GLY A 994 12.00 61.51 -2.17
CA GLY A 994 13.18 62.25 -1.71
C GLY A 994 12.87 63.62 -1.12
N ASP A 995 13.61 64.64 -1.55
CA ASP A 995 13.44 66.04 -1.14
C ASP A 995 12.11 66.69 -1.58
N ARG A 996 11.23 66.00 -2.33
CA ARG A 996 9.97 66.57 -2.86
C ARG A 996 8.82 66.53 -1.86
N PHE A 997 8.90 65.66 -0.85
CA PHE A 997 7.88 65.55 0.20
C PHE A 997 8.39 66.22 1.48
N PRO A 998 7.80 67.36 1.91
CA PRO A 998 8.17 68.00 3.16
C PRO A 998 7.59 67.21 4.33
N ILE A 999 8.47 66.72 5.20
CA ILE A 999 8.12 66.06 6.46
C ILE A 999 8.53 66.94 7.63
N ALA A 1000 7.70 67.03 8.67
CA ALA A 1000 8.04 67.72 9.91
C ALA A 1000 9.16 66.99 10.66
N GLU A 1001 10.05 67.75 11.31
CA GLU A 1001 11.18 67.21 12.09
C GLU A 1001 10.69 66.28 13.21
N GLU A 1002 9.64 66.70 13.93
CA GLU A 1002 8.97 65.92 14.98
C GLU A 1002 8.41 64.57 14.45
N THR A 1003 7.82 64.58 13.24
CA THR A 1003 7.30 63.35 12.61
C THR A 1003 8.44 62.43 12.16
N LEU A 1004 9.55 62.98 11.64
CA LEU A 1004 10.72 62.19 11.26
C LEU A 1004 11.38 61.53 12.49
N GLU A 1005 11.49 62.25 13.61
CA GLU A 1005 11.95 61.68 14.88
C GLU A 1005 11.01 60.58 15.38
N GLU A 1006 9.68 60.76 15.30
CA GLU A 1006 8.71 59.72 15.67
C GLU A 1006 8.87 58.45 14.81
N ILE A 1007 9.00 58.60 13.49
CA ILE A 1007 9.22 57.47 12.55
C ILE A 1007 10.51 56.70 12.89
N LEU A 1008 11.61 57.41 13.15
CA LEU A 1008 12.88 56.79 13.52
C LEU A 1008 12.76 56.09 14.89
N ALA A 1009 12.07 56.68 15.87
CA ALA A 1009 11.86 56.07 17.19
C ALA A 1009 10.98 54.81 17.13
N LEU A 1010 9.98 54.78 16.25
CA LEU A 1010 9.11 53.61 16.03
C LEU A 1010 9.87 52.45 15.38
N GLY A 1011 10.72 52.72 14.37
CA GLY A 1011 11.45 51.70 13.62
C GLY A 1011 12.79 51.25 14.23
N ALA A 1012 13.45 52.07 15.06
CA ALA A 1012 14.84 51.85 15.51
C ALA A 1012 15.11 50.56 16.30
N LYS A 1013 14.08 49.80 16.70
CA LYS A 1013 14.23 48.52 17.42
C LYS A 1013 14.41 47.31 16.50
N ASP A 1014 13.82 47.36 15.30
CA ASP A 1014 13.71 46.23 14.37
C ASP A 1014 14.43 46.49 13.02
N TRP A 1015 14.97 47.69 12.81
CA TRP A 1015 15.61 48.11 11.56
C TRP A 1015 17.13 48.04 11.57
N ASP A 1016 17.72 47.93 10.38
CA ASP A 1016 19.15 48.00 10.16
C ASP A 1016 19.71 49.40 10.57
N PRO A 1017 20.75 49.47 11.43
CA PRO A 1017 21.35 50.74 11.84
C PRO A 1017 21.86 51.64 10.69
N ASP A 1018 22.32 51.07 9.58
CA ASP A 1018 22.74 51.86 8.41
C ASP A 1018 21.53 52.43 7.66
N VAL A 1019 20.36 51.80 7.74
CA VAL A 1019 19.09 52.34 7.21
C VAL A 1019 18.59 53.49 8.08
N VAL A 1020 18.62 53.34 9.41
CA VAL A 1020 18.30 54.43 10.36
C VAL A 1020 19.21 55.63 10.11
N LYS A 1021 20.51 55.39 9.91
CA LYS A 1021 21.51 56.42 9.58
C LYS A 1021 21.33 57.04 8.19
N ARG A 1022 20.79 56.31 7.21
CA ARG A 1022 20.46 56.84 5.87
C ARG A 1022 19.21 57.71 5.94
N LEU A 1023 18.17 57.27 6.65
CA LEU A 1023 16.91 58.02 6.80
C LEU A 1023 17.08 59.30 7.65
N SER A 1024 17.95 59.31 8.67
CA SER A 1024 18.27 60.56 9.39
C SER A 1024 19.04 61.60 8.57
N THR A 1025 19.45 61.28 7.34
CA THR A 1025 19.98 62.25 6.36
C THR A 1025 18.93 62.77 5.38
N TRP A 1026 17.67 62.32 5.45
CA TRP A 1026 16.55 62.85 4.68
C TRP A 1026 16.26 64.30 5.12
N LYS A 1027 16.86 65.26 4.41
CA LYS A 1027 16.84 66.65 4.86
C LYS A 1027 15.57 67.38 4.50
N ILE A 1028 15.01 68.02 5.53
CA ILE A 1028 13.99 69.06 5.47
C ILE A 1028 14.39 70.15 4.46
N LYS A 1029 13.62 70.28 3.37
CA LYS A 1029 13.46 71.54 2.64
C LYS A 1029 12.14 72.19 3.03
N GLY A 1030 12.14 72.79 4.21
CA GLY A 1030 11.24 73.90 4.47
C GLY A 1030 11.61 75.04 3.54
N HIS A 1031 10.72 75.40 2.62
CA HIS A 1031 10.64 76.80 2.18
C HIS A 1031 9.68 77.52 3.12
N GLY A 1032 10.10 78.69 3.59
CA GLY A 1032 9.19 79.71 4.12
C GLY A 1032 8.57 80.54 3.02
#